data_AF-A0A846QML9-F1
#
_entry.id   AF-A0A846QML9-F1
#
_cell.length_a   1.000
_cell.length_b   1.000
_cell.length_c   1.000
_cell.angle_alpha   90.00
_cell.angle_beta   90.00
_cell.angle_gamma   90.00
#
_symmetry.space_group_name_H-M   'P 1'
#
loop_
_entity.id
_entity.type
_entity.pdbx_description
1 polymer ?
#
loop_
_entity_poly.entity_id
_entity_poly.type
_entity_poly.pdbx_seq_one_letter_code
_entity_poly.pdbx_strand_id
1 'polypeptide(L)'
;MTRNMEKANTLLADRFERFTDRHGHPEASRDLREIVDKGVSIVAARKASPQSEGVRHVMTFVTSGRRAQLVEEIAADVQDLVKVRRGEHLAGIATAHGGLLFLPDVLIPNTQETIDRWRAFLDSLDHSCIATSDPRTGLHGRIPFRDGTWLSDIRFRPDAPAAIIADIETVEGSLFLRGHSGTSGAVTVRGTLYADVDQLAKQPSPVREAIGPVRLLAEKAHSAQDIALAPERFAAWGIGHGASLFFNDKIEYVMHAEQLSGHTVHALIECPGGKRIDAKSLRFVWNGERWTRFNRELPPELAYALGKKLERACATLGIGQTCLVEGRDASETLSENISRIATLLAMGRGEHSAALARTIPGEAREAVQEVENLLVHIRALAIGEGAYFYMGPEELTQTLTVEMDRLSDIKLTHAREAFDAHCSPVPLSALKADRTYLEGLRSAQLTLDEVLGTAGRTLVFLNNMFTSRQARARAAESIAPIRANLRGLLGTKPRDDMLLTLLKTAGANTMDNLKRRYGDHPGAVQALGKDLEALAADRPLRLIREFLNAPYRDVDEALEEDRALLSRLLEYGRGPLRDVLRPTRSRPDGELDGTIFRNCLLVNLQSFLAEDARTATINLDTREADDIVTELLDRLTRFAPIVPEYNRRCGAKS
;
A
#
# COMPACT_ATOMS: atom_id res chain seq x y z
N MET A 1 -41.99 -8.57 32.27
CA MET A 1 -42.81 -8.73 31.05
C MET A 1 -44.29 -8.66 31.45
N THR A 2 -45.09 -7.75 30.88
CA THR A 2 -46.52 -7.63 31.24
C THR A 2 -47.33 -8.78 30.64
N ARG A 3 -48.30 -9.32 31.39
CA ARG A 3 -49.24 -10.43 31.05
C ARG A 3 -49.89 -10.39 29.65
N ASN A 4 -49.91 -9.21 29.01
CA ASN A 4 -50.42 -9.03 27.64
C ASN A 4 -49.40 -9.35 26.54
N MET A 5 -48.09 -9.14 26.77
CA MET A 5 -47.03 -9.52 25.81
C MET A 5 -46.83 -11.03 25.77
N GLU A 6 -46.92 -11.70 26.92
CA GLU A 6 -46.86 -13.17 27.00
C GLU A 6 -47.98 -13.84 26.20
N LYS A 7 -49.20 -13.28 26.26
CA LYS A 7 -50.34 -13.73 25.44
C LYS A 7 -50.10 -13.51 23.94
N ALA A 8 -49.54 -12.36 23.55
CA ALA A 8 -49.23 -12.07 22.15
C ALA A 8 -48.14 -13.00 21.59
N ASN A 9 -47.05 -13.20 22.33
CA ASN A 9 -45.99 -14.13 21.95
C ASN A 9 -46.48 -15.58 21.89
N THR A 10 -47.39 -15.97 22.78
CA THR A 10 -48.05 -17.30 22.73
C THR A 10 -48.87 -17.48 21.46
N LEU A 11 -49.68 -16.49 21.07
CA LEU A 11 -50.47 -16.57 19.83
C LEU A 11 -49.59 -16.62 18.57
N LEU A 12 -48.51 -15.84 18.56
CA LEU A 12 -47.51 -15.87 17.48
C LEU A 12 -46.79 -17.21 17.43
N ALA A 13 -46.44 -17.79 18.58
CA ALA A 13 -45.83 -19.11 18.69
C ALA A 13 -46.77 -20.21 18.15
N ASP A 14 -48.05 -20.23 18.56
CA ASP A 14 -49.03 -21.21 18.07
C ASP A 14 -49.25 -21.11 16.54
N ARG A 15 -49.11 -19.91 15.97
CA ARG A 15 -49.15 -19.71 14.51
C ARG A 15 -47.86 -20.22 13.86
N PHE A 16 -46.70 -19.78 14.35
CA PHE A 16 -45.40 -20.16 13.83
C PHE A 16 -45.23 -21.68 13.83
N GLU A 17 -45.66 -22.33 14.90
CA GLU A 17 -45.65 -23.77 15.06
C GLU A 17 -46.47 -24.48 13.96
N ARG A 18 -47.75 -24.09 13.83
CA ARG A 18 -48.64 -24.66 12.79
C ARG A 18 -48.16 -24.38 11.37
N PHE A 19 -47.49 -23.26 11.14
CA PHE A 19 -46.96 -22.90 9.83
C PHE A 19 -45.68 -23.68 9.53
N THR A 20 -44.80 -23.86 10.52
CA THR A 20 -43.60 -24.70 10.45
C THR A 20 -43.97 -26.13 10.04
N ASP A 21 -45.01 -26.71 10.63
CA ASP A 21 -45.46 -28.08 10.30
C ASP A 21 -45.94 -28.24 8.86
N ARG A 22 -46.44 -27.16 8.24
CA ARG A 22 -47.01 -27.19 6.88
C ARG A 22 -46.03 -26.79 5.80
N HIS A 23 -45.11 -25.89 6.12
CA HIS A 23 -44.30 -25.19 5.11
C HIS A 23 -42.80 -25.23 5.38
N GLY A 24 -42.37 -25.74 6.54
CA GLY A 24 -40.97 -25.75 6.96
C GLY A 24 -40.58 -24.53 7.79
N HIS A 25 -39.48 -24.67 8.53
CA HIS A 25 -38.94 -23.65 9.41
C HIS A 25 -38.51 -22.35 8.68
N PRO A 26 -37.84 -22.38 7.51
CA PRO A 26 -37.42 -21.17 6.81
C PRO A 26 -38.58 -20.28 6.38
N GLU A 27 -39.64 -20.88 5.82
CA GLU A 27 -40.85 -20.22 5.36
C GLU A 27 -41.65 -19.64 6.54
N ALA A 28 -41.78 -20.40 7.63
CA ALA A 28 -42.42 -19.93 8.86
C ALA A 28 -41.67 -18.75 9.49
N SER A 29 -40.33 -18.77 9.44
CA SER A 29 -39.50 -17.69 9.98
C SER A 29 -39.70 -16.39 9.20
N ARG A 30 -39.86 -16.50 7.87
CA ARG A 30 -40.17 -15.35 7.01
C ARG A 30 -41.57 -14.79 7.29
N ASP A 31 -42.61 -15.64 7.35
CA ASP A 31 -43.98 -15.23 7.68
C ASP A 31 -44.04 -14.51 9.03
N LEU A 32 -43.35 -15.07 10.04
CA LEU A 32 -43.29 -14.50 11.38
C LEU A 32 -42.67 -13.09 11.37
N ARG A 33 -41.52 -12.91 10.72
CA ARG A 33 -40.87 -11.58 10.62
C ARG A 33 -41.77 -10.56 9.92
N GLU A 34 -42.45 -10.94 8.85
CA GLU A 34 -43.38 -10.04 8.14
C GLU A 34 -44.56 -9.62 9.03
N ILE A 35 -45.09 -10.54 9.83
CA ILE A 35 -46.18 -10.26 10.78
C ILE A 35 -45.72 -9.34 11.90
N VAL A 36 -44.55 -9.61 12.47
CA VAL A 36 -43.95 -8.79 13.52
C VAL A 36 -43.66 -7.39 12.99
N ASP A 37 -43.08 -7.25 11.80
CA ASP A 37 -42.78 -5.95 11.19
C ASP A 37 -44.04 -5.12 10.90
N LYS A 38 -45.11 -5.76 10.41
CA LYS A 38 -46.43 -5.12 10.27
C LYS A 38 -46.98 -4.69 11.63
N GLY A 39 -46.85 -5.52 12.66
CA GLY A 39 -47.26 -5.20 14.04
C GLY A 39 -46.52 -3.98 14.59
N VAL A 40 -45.20 -3.94 14.46
CA VAL A 40 -44.35 -2.80 14.86
C VAL A 40 -44.74 -1.54 14.10
N SER A 41 -45.03 -1.64 12.80
CA SER A 41 -45.50 -0.51 11.99
C SER A 41 -46.82 0.07 12.49
N ILE A 42 -47.78 -0.79 12.83
CA ILE A 42 -49.10 -0.38 13.34
C ILE A 42 -48.94 0.33 14.69
N VAL A 43 -48.08 -0.18 15.56
CA VAL A 43 -47.79 0.44 16.86
C VAL A 43 -47.11 1.80 16.66
N ALA A 44 -46.14 1.90 15.75
CA ALA A 44 -45.42 3.14 15.46
C ALA A 44 -46.32 4.22 14.81
N ALA A 45 -47.26 3.83 13.96
CA ALA A 45 -48.19 4.74 13.29
C ALA A 45 -49.27 5.30 14.23
N ARG A 46 -49.60 4.58 15.30
CA ARG A 46 -50.53 5.06 16.33
C ARG A 46 -49.80 6.10 17.18
N LYS A 47 -50.08 7.40 16.94
CA LYS A 47 -49.70 8.55 17.82
C LYS A 47 -50.39 8.50 19.20
N ALA A 48 -50.46 7.33 19.83
CA ALA A 48 -51.09 7.18 21.14
C ALA A 48 -50.12 7.60 22.24
N SER A 49 -50.60 8.32 23.25
CA SER A 49 -49.86 8.52 24.50
C SER A 49 -49.37 7.14 25.01
N PRO A 50 -48.10 6.98 25.40
CA PRO A 50 -47.53 5.69 25.76
C PRO A 50 -48.08 5.22 27.12
N GLN A 51 -49.28 4.62 27.09
CA GLN A 51 -49.96 4.13 28.30
C GLN A 51 -49.44 2.76 28.77
N SER A 52 -48.73 2.01 27.92
CA SER A 52 -48.11 0.72 28.30
C SER A 52 -46.60 0.69 28.04
N GLU A 53 -45.88 -0.01 28.91
CA GLU A 53 -44.42 -0.16 28.87
C GLU A 53 -43.93 -0.77 27.55
N GLY A 54 -44.65 -1.77 27.02
CA GLY A 54 -44.34 -2.40 25.73
C GLY A 54 -44.44 -1.43 24.54
N VAL A 55 -45.46 -0.56 24.50
CA VAL A 55 -45.57 0.47 23.45
C VAL A 55 -44.43 1.48 23.56
N ARG A 56 -44.06 1.87 24.78
CA ARG A 56 -42.91 2.76 25.01
C ARG A 56 -41.61 2.13 24.51
N HIS A 57 -41.40 0.85 24.78
CA HIS A 57 -40.23 0.10 24.33
C HIS A 57 -40.13 0.04 22.80
N VAL A 58 -41.22 -0.31 22.11
CA VAL A 58 -41.28 -0.31 20.63
C VAL A 58 -40.97 1.08 20.07
N MET A 59 -41.58 2.13 20.63
CA MET A 59 -41.36 3.51 20.18
C MET A 59 -39.90 3.96 20.39
N THR A 60 -39.25 3.59 21.50
CA THR A 60 -37.83 3.90 21.73
C THR A 60 -36.93 3.28 20.65
N PHE A 61 -37.14 2.01 20.30
CA PHE A 61 -36.35 1.35 19.26
C PHE A 61 -36.60 1.95 17.88
N VAL A 62 -37.87 2.19 17.51
CA VAL A 62 -38.23 2.78 16.22
C VAL A 62 -37.69 4.20 16.06
N THR A 63 -37.83 5.06 17.08
CA THR A 63 -37.31 6.44 17.05
C THR A 63 -35.78 6.50 17.03
N SER A 64 -35.09 5.50 17.59
CA SER A 64 -33.63 5.36 17.49
C SER A 64 -33.14 4.72 16.18
N GLY A 65 -34.01 4.48 15.21
CA GLY A 65 -33.65 3.86 13.92
C GLY A 65 -33.39 2.35 13.99
N ARG A 66 -33.69 1.69 15.11
CA ARG A 66 -33.40 0.26 15.38
C ARG A 66 -34.62 -0.65 15.19
N ARG A 67 -35.50 -0.31 14.23
CA ARG A 67 -36.72 -1.09 13.95
C ARG A 67 -36.41 -2.53 13.52
N ALA A 68 -35.46 -2.71 12.60
CA ALA A 68 -35.12 -4.04 12.08
C ALA A 68 -34.61 -4.97 13.20
N GLN A 69 -33.75 -4.44 14.08
CA GLN A 69 -33.26 -5.15 15.26
C GLN A 69 -34.40 -5.60 16.18
N LEU A 70 -35.36 -4.70 16.47
CA LEU A 70 -36.51 -5.04 17.31
C LEU A 70 -37.39 -6.14 16.68
N VAL A 71 -37.57 -6.13 15.36
CA VAL A 71 -38.32 -7.18 14.65
C VAL A 71 -37.62 -8.53 14.80
N GLU A 72 -36.29 -8.57 14.63
CA GLU A 72 -35.52 -9.79 14.82
C GLU A 72 -35.55 -10.27 16.28
N GLU A 73 -35.46 -9.38 17.26
CA GLU A 73 -35.56 -9.73 18.69
C GLU A 73 -36.90 -10.39 19.02
N ILE A 74 -38.03 -9.79 18.60
CA ILE A 74 -39.36 -10.34 18.84
C ILE A 74 -39.56 -11.67 18.08
N ALA A 75 -39.09 -11.75 16.83
CA ALA A 75 -39.19 -12.98 16.05
C ALA A 75 -38.34 -14.11 16.66
N ALA A 76 -37.18 -13.78 17.24
CA ALA A 76 -36.33 -14.75 17.92
C ALA A 76 -36.98 -15.26 19.22
N ASP A 77 -37.57 -14.38 20.03
CA ASP A 77 -38.29 -14.77 21.25
C ASP A 77 -39.44 -15.76 20.97
N VAL A 78 -40.19 -15.53 19.89
CA VAL A 78 -41.29 -16.42 19.48
C VAL A 78 -40.76 -17.78 19.03
N GLN A 79 -39.66 -17.81 18.26
CA GLN A 79 -39.02 -19.05 17.82
C GLN A 79 -38.46 -19.84 18.99
N ASP A 80 -37.79 -19.18 19.93
CA ASP A 80 -37.26 -19.80 21.14
C ASP A 80 -38.37 -20.40 22.01
N LEU A 81 -39.50 -19.70 22.13
CA LEU A 81 -40.68 -20.21 22.85
C LEU A 81 -41.20 -21.52 22.23
N VAL A 82 -41.20 -21.63 20.90
CA VAL A 82 -41.61 -22.85 20.20
C VAL A 82 -40.58 -23.98 20.38
N LYS A 83 -39.27 -23.68 20.32
CA LYS A 83 -38.23 -24.67 20.63
C LYS A 83 -38.38 -25.25 22.03
N VAL A 84 -38.60 -24.38 23.03
CA VAL A 84 -38.82 -24.80 24.43
C VAL A 84 -40.08 -25.66 24.57
N ARG A 85 -41.18 -25.31 23.88
CA ARG A 85 -42.44 -26.08 23.94
C ARG A 85 -42.32 -27.45 23.32
N ARG A 86 -41.68 -27.56 22.15
CA ARG A 86 -41.50 -28.83 21.44
C ARG A 86 -40.50 -29.73 22.16
N GLY A 87 -39.46 -29.16 22.76
CA GLY A 87 -38.42 -29.91 23.46
C GLY A 87 -37.54 -30.77 22.54
N GLU A 88 -37.74 -30.71 21.23
CA GLU A 88 -36.95 -31.45 20.22
C GLU A 88 -35.58 -30.81 19.98
N HIS A 89 -35.47 -29.49 20.17
CA HIS A 89 -34.28 -28.70 19.88
C HIS A 89 -33.91 -27.77 21.04
N LEU A 90 -32.61 -27.51 21.21
CA LEU A 90 -32.10 -26.60 22.24
C LEU A 90 -32.42 -25.15 21.87
N ALA A 91 -33.15 -24.46 22.73
CA ALA A 91 -33.25 -22.99 22.69
C ALA A 91 -31.99 -22.33 23.27
N GLY A 92 -31.41 -22.95 24.30
CA GLY A 92 -30.21 -22.48 24.96
C GLY A 92 -29.57 -23.52 25.86
N ILE A 93 -28.44 -23.14 26.46
CA ILE A 93 -27.59 -24.00 27.25
C ILE A 93 -27.01 -23.24 28.44
N ALA A 94 -27.03 -23.87 29.61
CA ALA A 94 -26.40 -23.34 30.80
C ALA A 94 -24.90 -23.68 30.78
N THR A 95 -24.08 -22.65 30.93
CA THR A 95 -22.61 -22.69 30.88
C THR A 95 -22.01 -21.96 32.09
N ALA A 96 -20.70 -22.04 32.27
CA ALA A 96 -19.94 -21.24 33.22
C ALA A 96 -20.09 -19.73 32.97
N HIS A 97 -20.48 -19.33 31.75
CA HIS A 97 -20.73 -17.95 31.35
C HIS A 97 -22.18 -17.51 31.57
N GLY A 98 -23.04 -18.39 32.10
CA GLY A 98 -24.47 -18.17 32.27
C GLY A 98 -25.31 -18.92 31.22
N GLY A 99 -26.58 -18.55 31.12
CA GLY A 99 -27.50 -19.10 30.13
C GLY A 99 -27.27 -18.45 28.77
N LEU A 100 -26.84 -19.24 27.79
CA LEU A 100 -26.60 -18.79 26.42
C LEU A 100 -27.69 -19.34 25.51
N LEU A 101 -28.22 -18.51 24.61
CA LEU A 101 -29.22 -18.93 23.63
C LEU A 101 -28.55 -19.22 22.28
N PHE A 102 -29.06 -20.23 21.57
CA PHE A 102 -28.70 -20.42 20.16
C PHE A 102 -29.38 -19.37 19.29
N LEU A 103 -28.89 -19.18 18.06
CA LEU A 103 -29.62 -18.38 17.07
C LEU A 103 -30.99 -19.02 16.76
N PRO A 104 -32.02 -18.22 16.49
CA PRO A 104 -33.40 -18.70 16.39
C PRO A 104 -33.59 -19.68 15.21
N ASP A 105 -32.83 -19.52 14.13
CA ASP A 105 -32.84 -20.39 12.96
C ASP A 105 -32.04 -21.70 13.12
N VAL A 106 -31.29 -21.86 14.22
CA VAL A 106 -30.44 -23.03 14.46
C VAL A 106 -31.19 -24.12 15.20
N LEU A 107 -31.21 -25.33 14.64
CA LEU A 107 -31.95 -26.48 15.16
C LEU A 107 -30.97 -27.54 15.70
N ILE A 108 -30.49 -27.35 16.93
CA ILE A 108 -29.61 -28.32 17.60
C ILE A 108 -30.45 -29.38 18.32
N PRO A 109 -30.27 -30.69 18.08
CA PRO A 109 -31.01 -31.75 18.77
C PRO A 109 -30.89 -31.66 20.29
N ASN A 110 -32.02 -31.77 20.99
CA ASN A 110 -32.05 -31.77 22.45
C ASN A 110 -31.78 -33.18 23.01
N THR A 111 -30.52 -33.60 22.96
CA THR A 111 -30.05 -34.84 23.60
C THR A 111 -29.00 -34.54 24.66
N GLN A 112 -28.90 -35.38 25.70
CA GLN A 112 -27.93 -35.19 26.77
C GLN A 112 -26.48 -35.12 26.25
N GLU A 113 -26.15 -35.98 25.27
CA GLU A 113 -24.85 -35.97 24.61
C GLU A 113 -24.54 -34.62 23.94
N THR A 114 -25.53 -34.06 23.23
CA THR A 114 -25.39 -32.76 22.54
C THR A 114 -25.23 -31.64 23.56
N ILE A 115 -26.01 -31.66 24.64
CA ILE A 115 -25.88 -30.70 25.74
C ILE A 115 -24.48 -30.76 26.34
N ASP A 116 -23.98 -31.95 26.70
CA ASP A 116 -22.68 -32.07 27.35
C ASP A 116 -21.53 -31.65 26.43
N ARG A 117 -21.62 -32.00 25.13
CA ARG A 117 -20.64 -31.58 24.11
C ARG A 117 -20.60 -30.05 23.93
N TRP A 118 -21.76 -29.43 23.72
CA TRP A 118 -21.85 -27.97 23.55
C TRP A 118 -21.45 -27.23 24.83
N ARG A 119 -21.86 -27.71 26.01
CA ARG A 119 -21.49 -27.10 27.29
C ARG A 119 -19.97 -27.13 27.48
N ALA A 120 -19.35 -28.31 27.29
CA ALA A 120 -17.90 -28.46 27.44
C ALA A 120 -17.12 -27.54 26.50
N PHE A 121 -17.57 -27.40 25.24
CA PHE A 121 -16.96 -26.48 24.29
C PHE A 121 -17.12 -25.02 24.73
N LEU A 122 -18.35 -24.57 25.02
CA LEU A 122 -18.61 -23.19 25.39
C LEU A 122 -17.90 -22.78 26.69
N ASP A 123 -17.79 -23.69 27.66
CA ASP A 123 -17.08 -23.46 28.93
C ASP A 123 -15.57 -23.31 28.75
N SER A 124 -15.02 -23.84 27.65
CA SER A 124 -13.60 -23.71 27.29
C SER A 124 -13.26 -22.38 26.63
N LEU A 125 -14.26 -21.63 26.15
CA LEU A 125 -14.05 -20.39 25.40
C LEU A 125 -13.91 -19.17 26.31
N ASP A 126 -13.20 -18.16 25.82
CA ASP A 126 -13.23 -16.82 26.42
C ASP A 126 -14.61 -16.18 26.19
N HIS A 127 -15.11 -15.45 27.19
CA HIS A 127 -16.42 -14.81 27.13
C HIS A 127 -16.57 -13.85 25.93
N SER A 128 -15.47 -13.22 25.49
CA SER A 128 -15.47 -12.34 24.32
C SER A 128 -15.87 -13.03 23.02
N CYS A 129 -15.67 -14.34 22.91
CA CYS A 129 -16.02 -15.13 21.72
C CYS A 129 -17.52 -15.38 21.58
N ILE A 130 -18.29 -15.18 22.65
CA ILE A 130 -19.70 -15.53 22.75
C ILE A 130 -20.58 -14.26 22.74
N ALA A 131 -19.98 -13.09 22.97
CA ALA A 131 -20.69 -11.81 23.10
C ALA A 131 -20.82 -11.01 21.78
N THR A 132 -20.57 -11.65 20.63
CA THR A 132 -20.58 -10.98 19.32
C THR A 132 -21.99 -10.84 18.75
N SER A 133 -22.19 -9.84 17.90
CA SER A 133 -23.44 -9.68 17.14
C SER A 133 -23.48 -10.67 15.99
N ASP A 134 -24.63 -11.30 15.74
CA ASP A 134 -24.83 -12.04 14.50
C ASP A 134 -24.74 -11.07 13.30
N PRO A 135 -23.82 -11.27 12.35
CA PRO A 135 -23.67 -10.37 11.20
C PRO A 135 -24.91 -10.35 10.29
N ARG A 136 -25.76 -11.38 10.34
CA ARG A 136 -26.97 -11.46 9.51
C ARG A 136 -28.18 -10.76 10.12
N THR A 137 -28.42 -10.95 11.41
CA THR A 137 -29.65 -10.46 12.08
C THR A 137 -29.41 -9.30 13.05
N GLY A 138 -28.15 -9.02 13.43
CA GLY A 138 -27.82 -8.02 14.45
C GLY A 138 -28.16 -8.45 15.88
N LEU A 139 -28.55 -9.71 16.09
CA LEU A 139 -28.86 -10.23 17.42
C LEU A 139 -27.58 -10.35 18.27
N HIS A 140 -27.66 -9.91 19.53
CA HIS A 140 -26.56 -9.97 20.50
C HIS A 140 -26.81 -11.04 21.58
N GLY A 141 -25.73 -11.48 22.25
CA GLY A 141 -25.83 -12.37 23.41
C GLY A 141 -26.28 -13.79 23.08
N ARG A 142 -26.09 -14.22 21.83
CA ARG A 142 -26.41 -15.56 21.33
C ARG A 142 -25.15 -16.24 20.84
N ILE A 143 -25.13 -17.57 20.88
CA ILE A 143 -24.01 -18.39 20.39
C ILE A 143 -23.83 -18.09 18.89
N PRO A 144 -22.66 -17.60 18.44
CA PRO A 144 -22.43 -17.18 17.05
C PRO A 144 -22.14 -18.39 16.15
N PHE A 145 -23.11 -19.29 16.05
CA PHE A 145 -23.03 -20.52 15.27
C PHE A 145 -24.23 -20.65 14.34
N ARG A 146 -24.00 -20.99 13.07
CA ARG A 146 -25.05 -21.26 12.09
C ARG A 146 -24.54 -22.25 11.03
N ASP A 147 -25.30 -23.32 10.77
CA ASP A 147 -25.07 -24.26 9.67
C ASP A 147 -23.61 -24.75 9.55
N GLY A 148 -23.04 -25.26 10.65
CA GLY A 148 -21.66 -25.75 10.66
C GLY A 148 -20.59 -24.65 10.73
N THR A 149 -20.98 -23.38 10.80
CA THR A 149 -20.07 -22.24 10.75
C THR A 149 -20.10 -21.45 12.05
N TRP A 150 -18.93 -21.22 12.63
CA TRP A 150 -18.74 -20.27 13.73
C TRP A 150 -18.42 -18.88 13.16
N LEU A 151 -19.21 -17.89 13.55
CA LEU A 151 -19.30 -16.59 12.86
C LEU A 151 -18.33 -15.52 13.40
N SER A 152 -17.65 -15.78 14.51
CA SER A 152 -16.73 -14.83 15.14
C SER A 152 -15.38 -15.44 15.50
N ASP A 153 -14.55 -14.72 16.24
CA ASP A 153 -13.28 -15.25 16.73
C ASP A 153 -13.50 -16.38 17.74
N ILE A 154 -12.62 -17.39 17.72
CA ILE A 154 -12.52 -18.45 18.72
C ILE A 154 -11.21 -18.28 19.48
N ARG A 155 -11.33 -18.06 20.79
CA ARG A 155 -10.22 -18.01 21.74
C ARG A 155 -10.59 -18.88 22.94
N PHE A 156 -9.67 -19.74 23.31
CA PHE A 156 -9.82 -20.61 24.47
C PHE A 156 -9.32 -19.90 25.72
N ARG A 157 -9.88 -20.25 26.88
CA ARG A 157 -9.41 -19.77 28.18
C ARG A 157 -8.03 -20.35 28.50
N PRO A 158 -7.17 -19.61 29.21
CA PRO A 158 -5.92 -20.18 29.73
C PRO A 158 -6.18 -21.52 30.44
N ASP A 159 -5.38 -22.53 30.15
CA ASP A 159 -5.44 -23.90 30.69
C ASP A 159 -6.64 -24.76 30.25
N ALA A 160 -7.53 -24.26 29.38
CA ALA A 160 -8.58 -25.07 28.78
C ALA A 160 -8.07 -25.85 27.55
N PRO A 161 -8.58 -27.06 27.29
CA PRO A 161 -8.27 -27.81 26.08
C PRO A 161 -8.80 -27.06 24.85
N ALA A 162 -7.95 -26.88 23.83
CA ALA A 162 -8.32 -26.23 22.57
C ALA A 162 -8.99 -27.25 21.62
N ALA A 163 -10.15 -27.75 22.03
CA ALA A 163 -10.91 -28.77 21.31
C ALA A 163 -12.12 -28.15 20.60
N ILE A 164 -12.15 -28.21 19.27
CA ILE A 164 -13.30 -27.76 18.48
C ILE A 164 -14.24 -28.96 18.25
N ILE A 165 -15.53 -28.77 18.52
CA ILE A 165 -16.55 -29.80 18.36
C ILE A 165 -16.84 -30.08 16.88
N ALA A 166 -17.25 -31.31 16.59
CA ALA A 166 -17.53 -31.77 15.22
C ALA A 166 -18.69 -31.01 14.54
N ASP A 167 -19.57 -30.37 15.33
CA ASP A 167 -20.65 -29.52 14.82
C ASP A 167 -20.11 -28.26 14.10
N ILE A 168 -18.87 -27.85 14.37
CA ILE A 168 -18.22 -26.70 13.73
C ILE A 168 -17.25 -27.22 12.66
N GLU A 169 -17.54 -26.90 11.41
CA GLU A 169 -16.72 -27.24 10.24
C GLU A 169 -15.89 -26.05 9.75
N THR A 170 -16.42 -24.83 9.91
CA THR A 170 -15.80 -23.59 9.44
C THR A 170 -15.77 -22.52 10.52
N VAL A 171 -14.69 -21.76 10.60
CA VAL A 171 -14.55 -20.56 11.42
C VAL A 171 -14.36 -19.36 10.51
N GLU A 172 -15.34 -18.45 10.48
CA GLU A 172 -15.26 -17.20 9.70
C GLU A 172 -14.31 -16.19 10.34
N GLY A 173 -14.32 -16.12 11.68
CA GLY A 173 -13.38 -15.30 12.43
C GLY A 173 -11.99 -15.92 12.57
N SER A 174 -11.19 -15.31 13.43
CA SER A 174 -9.83 -15.76 13.74
C SER A 174 -9.85 -16.90 14.76
N LEU A 175 -8.93 -17.86 14.60
CA LEU A 175 -8.75 -18.97 15.53
C LEU A 175 -7.45 -18.78 16.33
N PHE A 176 -7.57 -18.64 17.65
CA PHE A 176 -6.45 -18.42 18.56
C PHE A 176 -6.08 -19.71 19.31
N LEU A 177 -5.02 -20.38 18.85
CA LEU A 177 -4.47 -21.61 19.46
C LEU A 177 -3.17 -21.36 20.23
N ARG A 178 -2.51 -20.22 20.02
CA ARG A 178 -1.26 -19.84 20.69
C ARG A 178 -1.28 -20.14 22.20
N GLY A 179 -0.29 -20.88 22.69
CA GLY A 179 -0.11 -21.23 24.09
C GLY A 179 -0.88 -22.47 24.59
N HIS A 180 -1.73 -23.09 23.76
CA HIS A 180 -2.51 -24.26 24.17
C HIS A 180 -1.80 -25.59 23.86
N SER A 181 -1.88 -26.54 24.80
CA SER A 181 -1.42 -27.93 24.59
C SER A 181 -2.62 -28.85 24.40
N GLY A 182 -2.61 -29.66 23.34
CA GLY A 182 -3.68 -30.61 23.05
C GLY A 182 -4.82 -30.00 22.25
N THR A 183 -4.60 -29.85 20.95
CA THR A 183 -5.63 -29.44 19.99
C THR A 183 -6.34 -30.65 19.38
N SER A 184 -7.66 -30.56 19.21
CA SER A 184 -8.45 -31.59 18.52
C SER A 184 -9.62 -30.98 17.73
N GLY A 185 -10.06 -31.70 16.70
CA GLY A 185 -11.04 -31.22 15.72
C GLY A 185 -10.46 -31.18 14.31
N ALA A 186 -11.25 -30.75 13.33
CA ALA A 186 -10.79 -30.52 11.96
C ALA A 186 -11.66 -29.44 11.32
N VAL A 187 -11.20 -28.19 11.35
CA VAL A 187 -11.95 -27.04 10.81
C VAL A 187 -11.25 -26.34 9.67
N THR A 188 -12.02 -25.71 8.80
CA THR A 188 -11.53 -24.72 7.84
C THR A 188 -11.55 -23.34 8.50
N VAL A 189 -10.42 -22.62 8.50
CA VAL A 189 -10.30 -21.28 9.08
C VAL A 189 -10.21 -20.25 7.96
N ARG A 190 -11.17 -19.33 7.90
CA ARG A 190 -11.20 -18.22 6.92
C ARG A 190 -10.57 -16.94 7.46
N GLY A 191 -10.68 -16.69 8.76
CA GLY A 191 -9.96 -15.61 9.42
C GLY A 191 -8.49 -15.94 9.65
N THR A 192 -7.85 -15.22 10.58
CA THR A 192 -6.43 -15.44 10.87
C THR A 192 -6.24 -16.62 11.83
N LEU A 193 -5.34 -17.54 11.50
CA LEU A 193 -4.92 -18.61 12.40
C LEU A 193 -3.73 -18.14 13.24
N TYR A 194 -3.84 -18.17 14.57
CA TYR A 194 -2.74 -17.88 15.49
C TYR A 194 -2.29 -19.17 16.18
N ALA A 195 -1.06 -19.60 15.95
CA ALA A 195 -0.51 -20.83 16.54
C ALA A 195 0.98 -20.66 16.90
N ASP A 196 1.54 -21.60 17.64
CA ASP A 196 2.98 -21.71 17.89
C ASP A 196 3.62 -22.72 16.94
N VAL A 197 4.84 -22.46 16.48
CA VAL A 197 5.59 -23.43 15.63
C VAL A 197 5.74 -24.79 16.31
N ASP A 198 5.89 -24.80 17.64
CA ASP A 198 5.97 -26.03 18.43
C ASP A 198 4.69 -26.88 18.38
N GLN A 199 3.52 -26.23 18.22
CA GLN A 199 2.24 -26.95 18.07
C GLN A 199 2.20 -27.68 16.73
N LEU A 200 2.65 -27.02 15.65
CA LEU A 200 2.72 -27.62 14.31
C LEU A 200 3.62 -28.86 14.27
N ALA A 201 4.68 -28.86 15.08
CA ALA A 201 5.61 -29.99 15.15
C ALA A 201 5.05 -31.21 15.92
N LYS A 202 4.28 -30.98 17.00
CA LYS A 202 4.00 -31.99 18.03
C LYS A 202 2.54 -32.46 18.06
N GLN A 203 1.58 -31.65 17.61
CA GLN A 203 0.17 -31.91 17.83
C GLN A 203 -0.55 -32.31 16.53
N PRO A 204 -1.58 -33.19 16.61
CA PRO A 204 -2.48 -33.39 15.49
C PRO A 204 -3.16 -32.05 15.14
N SER A 205 -3.24 -31.75 13.85
CA SER A 205 -3.80 -30.47 13.40
C SER A 205 -5.29 -30.40 13.73
N PRO A 206 -5.75 -29.35 14.43
CA PRO A 206 -7.17 -29.04 14.55
C PRO A 206 -7.70 -28.33 13.28
N VAL A 207 -6.82 -27.96 12.36
CA VAL A 207 -7.11 -27.19 11.15
C VAL A 207 -6.94 -28.08 9.93
N ARG A 208 -8.03 -28.28 9.19
CA ARG A 208 -8.03 -28.97 7.91
C ARG A 208 -7.46 -28.07 6.81
N GLU A 209 -7.83 -26.79 6.83
CA GLU A 209 -7.44 -25.81 5.82
C GLU A 209 -7.37 -24.41 6.43
N ALA A 210 -6.27 -23.70 6.21
CA ALA A 210 -6.09 -22.31 6.62
C ALA A 210 -6.14 -21.42 5.37
N ILE A 211 -7.30 -20.80 5.12
CA ILE A 211 -7.53 -19.94 3.95
C ILE A 211 -7.00 -18.53 4.22
N GLY A 212 -7.22 -18.02 5.44
CA GLY A 212 -6.74 -16.72 5.86
C GLY A 212 -5.26 -16.73 6.26
N PRO A 213 -4.71 -15.57 6.65
CA PRO A 213 -3.32 -15.45 7.11
C PRO A 213 -3.02 -16.37 8.29
N VAL A 214 -1.79 -16.89 8.35
CA VAL A 214 -1.33 -17.73 9.45
C VAL A 214 -0.22 -17.01 10.20
N ARG A 215 -0.44 -16.73 11.48
CA ARG A 215 0.51 -16.08 12.39
C ARG A 215 1.10 -17.13 13.32
N LEU A 216 2.38 -17.41 13.12
CA LEU A 216 3.14 -18.38 13.88
C LEU A 216 4.05 -17.66 14.87
N LEU A 217 3.86 -17.94 16.15
CA LEU A 217 4.83 -17.56 17.17
C LEU A 217 5.99 -18.55 17.15
N ALA A 218 7.19 -17.99 17.04
CA ALA A 218 8.44 -18.71 17.08
C ALA A 218 9.43 -17.91 17.92
N GLU A 219 9.36 -18.02 19.25
CA GLU A 219 10.08 -17.12 20.19
C GLU A 219 11.57 -16.93 19.88
N LYS A 220 12.22 -17.96 19.31
CA LYS A 220 13.64 -17.98 18.99
C LYS A 220 13.97 -17.74 17.51
N ALA A 221 12.97 -17.61 16.65
CA ALA A 221 13.19 -17.44 15.21
C ALA A 221 13.17 -15.97 14.81
N HIS A 222 14.20 -15.53 14.10
CA HIS A 222 14.28 -14.18 13.53
C HIS A 222 14.08 -14.18 12.02
N SER A 223 14.21 -15.35 11.38
CA SER A 223 14.03 -15.57 9.95
C SER A 223 13.44 -16.97 9.69
N ALA A 224 13.05 -17.22 8.44
CA ALA A 224 12.63 -18.55 8.00
C ALA A 224 13.71 -19.64 8.20
N GLN A 225 15.01 -19.30 8.20
CA GLN A 225 16.10 -20.28 8.43
C GLN A 225 16.09 -20.87 9.84
N ASP A 226 15.58 -20.11 10.80
CA ASP A 226 15.54 -20.51 12.21
C ASP A 226 14.37 -21.46 12.49
N ILE A 227 13.47 -21.63 11.51
CA ILE A 227 12.29 -22.49 11.61
C ILE A 227 12.70 -23.93 11.27
N ALA A 228 12.83 -24.78 12.28
CA ALA A 228 13.12 -26.21 12.09
C ALA A 228 11.83 -27.02 11.81
N LEU A 229 11.00 -26.57 10.87
CA LEU A 229 9.73 -27.21 10.53
C LEU A 229 9.69 -27.58 9.04
N ALA A 230 9.47 -28.87 8.78
CA ALA A 230 9.41 -29.40 7.42
C ALA A 230 8.09 -29.02 6.71
N PRO A 231 8.08 -28.89 5.36
CA PRO A 231 6.91 -28.52 4.57
C PRO A 231 5.67 -29.38 4.84
N GLU A 232 5.86 -30.67 5.12
CA GLU A 232 4.78 -31.62 5.38
C GLU A 232 4.01 -31.28 6.66
N ARG A 233 4.67 -30.64 7.64
CA ARG A 233 4.02 -30.19 8.88
C ARG A 233 3.16 -28.96 8.66
N PHE A 234 3.58 -28.05 7.79
CA PHE A 234 2.73 -26.94 7.34
C PHE A 234 1.51 -27.48 6.59
N ALA A 235 1.74 -28.39 5.63
CA ALA A 235 0.66 -29.01 4.86
C ALA A 235 -0.34 -29.75 5.75
N ALA A 236 0.12 -30.47 6.78
CA ALA A 236 -0.74 -31.13 7.76
C ALA A 236 -1.64 -30.17 8.55
N TRP A 237 -1.28 -28.88 8.62
CA TRP A 237 -2.05 -27.80 9.22
C TRP A 237 -2.88 -27.00 8.21
N GLY A 238 -3.05 -27.53 7.00
CA GLY A 238 -3.79 -26.85 5.94
C GLY A 238 -3.07 -25.63 5.38
N ILE A 239 -1.75 -25.52 5.59
CA ILE A 239 -0.90 -24.43 5.11
C ILE A 239 -0.19 -24.90 3.84
N GLY A 240 -0.82 -24.63 2.71
CA GLY A 240 -0.36 -25.07 1.39
C GLY A 240 0.29 -23.98 0.54
N HIS A 241 0.47 -24.28 -0.74
CA HIS A 241 0.91 -23.31 -1.75
C HIS A 241 -0.01 -22.07 -1.74
N GLY A 242 0.58 -20.88 -1.71
CA GLY A 242 -0.12 -19.59 -1.68
C GLY A 242 -0.50 -19.10 -0.28
N ALA A 243 -0.34 -19.92 0.76
CA ALA A 243 -0.66 -19.50 2.13
C ALA A 243 0.30 -18.40 2.61
N SER A 244 -0.27 -17.36 3.22
CA SER A 244 0.48 -16.26 3.83
C SER A 244 0.82 -16.60 5.29
N LEU A 245 2.12 -16.54 5.60
CA LEU A 245 2.72 -16.92 6.86
C LEU A 245 3.43 -15.72 7.48
N PHE A 246 3.16 -15.45 8.75
CA PHE A 246 3.83 -14.42 9.52
C PHE A 246 4.56 -15.07 10.69
N PHE A 247 5.87 -14.92 10.75
CA PHE A 247 6.63 -15.32 11.94
C PHE A 247 6.79 -14.11 12.87
N ASN A 248 6.35 -14.27 14.12
CA ASN A 248 6.44 -13.24 15.17
C ASN A 248 5.85 -11.87 14.76
N ASP A 249 4.86 -11.85 13.87
CA ASP A 249 4.19 -10.66 13.33
C ASP A 249 5.11 -9.62 12.64
N LYS A 250 6.33 -10.02 12.23
CA LYS A 250 7.31 -9.09 11.65
C LYS A 250 7.35 -9.14 10.12
N ILE A 251 7.48 -10.34 9.57
CA ILE A 251 7.79 -10.56 8.16
C ILE A 251 6.78 -11.54 7.58
N GLU A 252 6.20 -11.17 6.44
CA GLU A 252 5.32 -12.02 5.65
C GLU A 252 6.15 -12.94 4.74
N TYR A 253 5.79 -14.21 4.76
CA TYR A 253 6.29 -15.24 3.86
C TYR A 253 5.12 -15.86 3.12
N VAL A 254 5.28 -16.13 1.84
CA VAL A 254 4.33 -16.93 1.07
C VAL A 254 4.90 -18.33 0.92
N MET A 255 4.12 -19.34 1.34
CA MET A 255 4.46 -20.74 1.09
C MET A 255 4.28 -21.04 -0.38
N HIS A 256 5.30 -21.62 -1.00
CA HIS A 256 5.30 -22.01 -2.39
C HIS A 256 5.75 -23.47 -2.52
N ALA A 257 5.08 -24.20 -3.40
CA ALA A 257 5.43 -25.58 -3.73
C ALA A 257 5.31 -25.75 -5.25
N GLU A 258 6.36 -26.27 -5.89
CA GLU A 258 6.43 -26.51 -7.33
C GLU A 258 6.97 -27.90 -7.62
N GLN A 259 6.43 -28.58 -8.65
CA GLN A 259 6.90 -29.89 -9.08
C GLN A 259 8.00 -29.74 -10.12
N LEU A 260 9.18 -30.29 -9.85
CA LEU A 260 10.33 -30.30 -10.74
C LEU A 260 10.91 -31.70 -10.90
N SER A 261 10.99 -32.18 -12.13
CA SER A 261 11.66 -33.45 -12.47
C SER A 261 11.24 -34.63 -11.58
N GLY A 262 9.96 -34.68 -11.17
CA GLY A 262 9.40 -35.73 -10.32
C GLY A 262 9.53 -35.50 -8.80
N HIS A 263 10.04 -34.35 -8.36
CA HIS A 263 10.17 -33.98 -6.95
C HIS A 263 9.51 -32.63 -6.67
N THR A 264 8.95 -32.46 -5.47
CA THR A 264 8.35 -31.18 -5.04
C THR A 264 9.40 -30.32 -4.36
N VAL A 265 9.64 -29.11 -4.89
CA VAL A 265 10.48 -28.10 -4.25
C VAL A 265 9.58 -27.16 -3.47
N HIS A 266 9.85 -27.06 -2.17
CA HIS A 266 9.16 -26.16 -1.26
C HIS A 266 10.01 -24.93 -0.99
N ALA A 267 9.40 -23.75 -1.07
CA ALA A 267 10.02 -22.47 -0.81
C ALA A 267 9.15 -21.58 0.10
N LEU A 268 9.80 -20.82 0.99
CA LEU A 268 9.23 -19.69 1.70
C LEU A 268 9.75 -18.41 1.05
N ILE A 269 8.83 -17.59 0.54
CA ILE A 269 9.17 -16.36 -0.19
C ILE A 269 8.86 -15.15 0.68
N GLU A 270 9.89 -14.43 1.09
CA GLU A 270 9.77 -13.20 1.87
C GLU A 270 9.14 -12.08 1.04
N CYS A 271 8.05 -11.49 1.54
CA CYS A 271 7.32 -10.42 0.90
C CYS A 271 7.47 -9.11 1.70
N PRO A 272 8.53 -8.30 1.46
CA PRO A 272 8.74 -7.08 2.20
C PRO A 272 7.61 -6.06 1.94
N GLY A 273 6.93 -5.64 3.01
CA GLY A 273 5.89 -4.61 2.96
C GLY A 273 4.55 -5.05 2.36
N GLY A 274 4.25 -6.36 2.33
CA GLY A 274 2.96 -6.89 1.85
C GLY A 274 2.73 -6.73 0.34
N LYS A 275 3.77 -6.43 -0.42
CA LYS A 275 3.71 -6.37 -1.89
C LYS A 275 3.83 -7.78 -2.49
N ARG A 276 3.24 -7.97 -3.67
CA ARG A 276 3.37 -9.20 -4.47
C ARG A 276 4.84 -9.62 -4.57
N ILE A 277 5.09 -10.94 -4.56
CA ILE A 277 6.38 -11.58 -4.84
C ILE A 277 7.10 -10.81 -5.95
N ASP A 278 8.19 -10.13 -5.60
CA ASP A 278 8.98 -9.35 -6.54
C ASP A 278 10.37 -9.96 -6.74
N ALA A 279 11.18 -9.28 -7.56
CA ALA A 279 12.52 -9.73 -7.91
C ALA A 279 13.50 -9.68 -6.71
N LYS A 280 13.20 -8.86 -5.70
CA LYS A 280 14.03 -8.63 -4.51
C LYS A 280 13.61 -9.49 -3.31
N SER A 281 12.46 -10.16 -3.39
CA SER A 281 12.01 -11.13 -2.39
C SER A 281 13.08 -12.19 -2.09
N LEU A 282 13.50 -12.27 -0.83
CA LEU A 282 14.38 -13.34 -0.35
C LEU A 282 13.61 -14.67 -0.39
N ARG A 283 14.27 -15.72 -0.88
CA ARG A 283 13.68 -17.07 -0.96
C ARG A 283 14.45 -18.02 -0.08
N PHE A 284 13.73 -18.85 0.65
CA PHE A 284 14.27 -19.91 1.48
C PHE A 284 13.74 -21.25 0.98
N VAL A 285 14.61 -22.25 0.84
CA VAL A 285 14.29 -23.55 0.24
C VAL A 285 14.46 -24.63 1.27
N TRP A 286 13.53 -25.57 1.28
CA TRP A 286 13.70 -26.77 2.07
C TRP A 286 14.71 -27.71 1.42
N ASN A 287 15.84 -27.94 2.07
CA ASN A 287 16.88 -28.83 1.56
C ASN A 287 16.76 -30.29 2.06
N GLY A 288 15.65 -30.62 2.73
CA GLY A 288 15.42 -31.91 3.41
C GLY A 288 15.59 -31.84 4.94
N GLU A 289 16.41 -30.90 5.44
CA GLU A 289 16.72 -30.78 6.87
C GLU A 289 16.33 -29.42 7.46
N ARG A 290 16.50 -28.34 6.68
CA ARG A 290 16.27 -26.96 7.10
C ARG A 290 15.92 -26.07 5.92
N TRP A 291 15.36 -24.90 6.23
CA TRP A 291 15.21 -23.82 5.27
C TRP A 291 16.57 -23.12 5.06
N THR A 292 17.10 -23.15 3.84
CA THR A 292 18.32 -22.43 3.48
C THR A 292 17.98 -21.26 2.58
N ARG A 293 18.63 -20.11 2.77
CA ARG A 293 18.50 -19.02 1.81
C ARG A 293 19.01 -19.48 0.47
N PHE A 294 18.21 -19.30 -0.57
CA PHE A 294 18.62 -19.57 -1.92
C PHE A 294 19.52 -18.45 -2.41
N ASN A 295 20.71 -18.83 -2.86
CA ASN A 295 21.60 -17.99 -3.65
C ASN A 295 21.94 -18.78 -4.92
N ARG A 296 21.62 -18.24 -6.10
CA ARG A 296 21.99 -18.86 -7.37
C ARG A 296 23.50 -18.75 -7.55
N GLU A 297 24.18 -19.89 -7.58
CA GLU A 297 25.58 -19.98 -7.99
C GLU A 297 25.65 -20.31 -9.49
N LEU A 298 26.34 -19.46 -10.25
CA LEU A 298 26.64 -19.70 -11.65
C LEU A 298 27.96 -20.48 -11.76
N PRO A 299 28.06 -21.45 -12.69
CA PRO A 299 29.35 -22.06 -13.01
C PRO A 299 30.40 -20.98 -13.34
N PRO A 300 31.64 -21.07 -12.82
CA PRO A 300 32.66 -20.03 -13.02
C PRO A 300 32.91 -19.70 -14.50
N GLU A 301 32.88 -20.70 -15.37
CA GLU A 301 33.05 -20.55 -16.82
C GLU A 301 31.92 -19.73 -17.44
N LEU A 302 30.68 -19.97 -16.99
CA LEU A 302 29.49 -19.26 -17.46
C LEU A 302 29.47 -17.82 -16.93
N ALA A 303 29.83 -17.62 -15.66
CA ALA A 303 29.97 -16.28 -15.07
C ALA A 303 31.03 -15.45 -15.80
N TYR A 304 32.18 -16.07 -16.12
CA TYR A 304 33.23 -15.43 -16.90
C TYR A 304 32.79 -15.10 -18.34
N ALA A 305 32.14 -16.05 -19.02
CA ALA A 305 31.62 -15.85 -20.37
C ALA A 305 30.59 -14.71 -20.42
N LEU A 306 29.69 -14.65 -19.44
CA LEU A 306 28.71 -13.57 -19.30
C LEU A 306 29.40 -12.24 -19.04
N GLY A 307 30.39 -12.19 -18.13
CA GLY A 307 31.20 -10.99 -17.89
C GLY A 307 31.86 -10.46 -19.17
N LYS A 308 32.50 -11.34 -19.95
CA LYS A 308 33.09 -10.98 -21.25
C LYS A 308 32.07 -10.51 -22.27
N LYS A 309 30.87 -11.09 -22.27
CA LYS A 309 29.77 -10.65 -23.12
C LYS A 309 29.30 -9.25 -22.74
N LEU A 310 29.23 -8.92 -21.45
CA LEU A 310 28.87 -7.57 -20.97
C LEU A 310 29.97 -6.54 -21.28
N GLU A 311 31.25 -6.90 -21.16
CA GLU A 311 32.37 -6.07 -21.61
C GLU A 311 32.26 -5.74 -23.11
N ARG A 312 32.02 -6.76 -23.94
CA ARG A 312 31.79 -6.59 -25.38
C ARG A 312 30.55 -5.74 -25.65
N ALA A 313 29.46 -5.97 -24.93
CA ALA A 313 28.24 -5.17 -25.06
C ALA A 313 28.49 -3.69 -24.75
N CYS A 314 29.22 -3.38 -23.68
CA CYS A 314 29.63 -2.01 -23.37
C CYS A 314 30.47 -1.41 -24.49
N ALA A 315 31.46 -2.15 -25.00
CA ALA A 315 32.32 -1.69 -26.10
C ALA A 315 31.53 -1.43 -27.39
N THR A 316 30.66 -2.36 -27.81
CA THR A 316 29.82 -2.23 -29.00
C THR A 316 28.83 -1.08 -28.85
N LEU A 317 28.22 -0.95 -27.66
CA LEU A 317 27.36 0.19 -27.37
C LEU A 317 28.15 1.50 -27.38
N GLY A 318 29.46 1.52 -27.12
CA GLY A 318 30.23 2.75 -26.97
C GLY A 318 30.11 3.34 -25.56
N ILE A 319 29.90 2.49 -24.57
CA ILE A 319 29.85 2.81 -23.13
C ILE A 319 31.22 2.47 -22.55
N GLY A 320 31.81 3.36 -21.74
CA GLY A 320 33.11 3.12 -21.14
C GLY A 320 33.10 1.93 -20.17
N GLN A 321 34.25 1.27 -20.00
CA GLN A 321 34.41 0.17 -19.03
C GLN A 321 34.10 0.60 -17.59
N THR A 322 34.13 1.91 -17.29
CA THR A 322 33.69 2.49 -16.02
C THR A 322 32.20 2.27 -15.70
N CYS A 323 31.41 1.82 -16.68
CA CYS A 323 30.03 1.39 -16.43
C CYS A 323 29.97 0.05 -15.69
N LEU A 324 31.02 -0.77 -15.78
CA LEU A 324 31.11 -2.05 -15.08
C LEU A 324 31.79 -1.84 -13.72
N VAL A 325 31.25 -2.48 -12.70
CA VAL A 325 31.85 -2.58 -11.37
C VAL A 325 32.59 -3.90 -11.23
N GLU A 326 33.64 -3.88 -10.42
CA GLU A 326 34.37 -5.06 -9.98
C GLU A 326 34.01 -5.32 -8.51
N GLY A 327 33.68 -6.57 -8.19
CA GLY A 327 33.30 -6.99 -6.85
C GLY A 327 33.88 -8.35 -6.50
N ARG A 328 33.78 -8.74 -5.22
CA ARG A 328 34.27 -10.05 -4.75
C ARG A 328 33.30 -11.19 -5.07
N ASP A 329 32.01 -10.89 -5.13
CA ASP A 329 30.96 -11.84 -5.51
C ASP A 329 30.63 -11.68 -6.99
N ALA A 330 30.87 -12.72 -7.79
CA ALA A 330 30.65 -12.69 -9.23
C ALA A 330 29.16 -12.55 -9.60
N SER A 331 28.26 -13.17 -8.85
CA SER A 331 26.81 -13.16 -9.14
C SER A 331 26.21 -11.79 -8.84
N GLU A 332 26.56 -11.18 -7.70
CA GLU A 332 26.14 -9.82 -7.36
C GLU A 332 26.72 -8.81 -8.36
N THR A 333 28.01 -8.96 -8.71
CA THR A 333 28.68 -8.08 -9.68
C THR A 333 28.02 -8.15 -11.06
N LEU A 334 27.67 -9.36 -11.54
CA LEU A 334 26.96 -9.55 -12.81
C LEU A 334 25.58 -8.91 -12.79
N SER A 335 24.80 -9.14 -11.72
CA SER A 335 23.46 -8.56 -11.56
C SER A 335 23.48 -7.03 -11.57
N GLU A 336 24.44 -6.43 -10.85
CA GLU A 336 24.64 -4.99 -10.82
C GLU A 336 25.07 -4.47 -12.19
N ASN A 337 26.05 -5.10 -12.83
CA ASN A 337 26.51 -4.70 -14.17
C ASN A 337 25.41 -4.73 -15.23
N ILE A 338 24.60 -5.79 -15.25
CA ILE A 338 23.45 -5.88 -16.15
C ILE A 338 22.43 -4.78 -15.84
N SER A 339 22.13 -4.54 -14.56
CA SER A 339 21.18 -3.49 -14.13
C SER A 339 21.65 -2.10 -14.52
N ARG A 340 22.96 -1.82 -14.45
CA ARG A 340 23.58 -0.57 -14.87
C ARG A 340 23.44 -0.34 -16.37
N ILE A 341 23.75 -1.36 -17.20
CA ILE A 341 23.60 -1.28 -18.66
C ILE A 341 22.12 -1.13 -19.04
N ALA A 342 21.23 -1.93 -18.45
CA ALA A 342 19.79 -1.85 -18.70
C ALA A 342 19.24 -0.46 -18.32
N THR A 343 19.68 0.10 -17.19
CA THR A 343 19.29 1.46 -16.78
C THR A 343 19.81 2.52 -17.75
N LEU A 344 21.02 2.36 -18.30
CA LEU A 344 21.53 3.25 -19.33
C LEU A 344 20.66 3.18 -20.59
N LEU A 345 20.29 1.98 -21.06
CA LEU A 345 19.42 1.80 -22.22
C LEU A 345 18.02 2.38 -21.97
N ALA A 346 17.46 2.21 -20.77
CA ALA A 346 16.22 2.84 -20.35
C ALA A 346 16.30 4.38 -20.43
N MET A 347 17.44 4.97 -20.03
CA MET A 347 17.67 6.40 -20.24
C MET A 347 17.72 6.77 -21.73
N GLY A 348 18.32 5.92 -22.58
CA GLY A 348 18.36 6.08 -24.05
C GLY A 348 16.98 6.06 -24.69
N ARG A 349 16.03 5.29 -24.14
CA ARG A 349 14.61 5.29 -24.52
C ARG A 349 13.81 6.48 -24.01
N GLY A 350 14.42 7.31 -23.18
CA GLY A 350 13.77 8.47 -22.56
C GLY A 350 12.94 8.13 -21.33
N GLU A 351 13.11 6.98 -20.67
CA GLU A 351 12.35 6.66 -19.42
C GLU A 351 12.60 7.66 -18.29
N HIS A 352 13.69 8.40 -18.37
CA HIS A 352 13.98 9.47 -17.43
C HIS A 352 13.22 10.76 -17.76
N SER A 353 12.78 11.03 -19.00
CA SER A 353 12.12 12.30 -19.36
C SER A 353 10.94 12.10 -20.30
N ALA A 354 9.76 12.55 -19.86
CA ALA A 354 8.55 12.52 -20.67
C ALA A 354 8.66 13.38 -21.96
N ALA A 355 9.44 14.47 -21.98
CA ALA A 355 9.72 15.21 -23.21
C ALA A 355 10.54 14.38 -24.18
N LEU A 356 11.65 13.80 -23.71
CA LEU A 356 12.54 13.01 -24.56
C LEU A 356 11.82 11.76 -25.10
N ALA A 357 11.05 11.10 -24.24
CA ALA A 357 10.16 10.01 -24.62
C ALA A 357 8.98 10.46 -25.51
N ARG A 358 8.88 11.70 -25.99
CA ARG A 358 7.98 12.08 -27.08
C ARG A 358 8.73 12.34 -28.38
N THR A 359 10.00 12.69 -28.31
CA THR A 359 10.82 13.03 -29.48
C THR A 359 11.50 11.83 -30.11
N ILE A 360 11.73 10.74 -29.36
CA ILE A 360 12.38 9.53 -29.91
C ILE A 360 11.38 8.76 -30.79
N PRO A 361 11.70 8.42 -32.05
CA PRO A 361 10.86 7.58 -32.90
C PRO A 361 10.56 6.20 -32.30
N GLY A 362 9.42 5.59 -32.65
CA GLY A 362 9.01 4.28 -32.15
C GLY A 362 10.06 3.18 -32.43
N GLU A 363 10.51 3.08 -33.68
CA GLU A 363 11.54 2.13 -34.12
C GLU A 363 12.85 2.25 -33.32
N ALA A 364 13.29 3.47 -33.03
CA ALA A 364 14.48 3.73 -32.22
C ALA A 364 14.28 3.25 -30.76
N ARG A 365 13.08 3.43 -30.18
CA ARG A 365 12.77 2.91 -28.84
C ARG A 365 12.70 1.41 -28.80
N GLU A 366 12.14 0.79 -29.84
CA GLU A 366 12.03 -0.67 -29.96
C GLU A 366 13.41 -1.31 -30.05
N ALA A 367 14.32 -0.76 -30.87
CA ALA A 367 15.68 -1.25 -30.99
C ALA A 367 16.43 -1.26 -29.64
N VAL A 368 16.28 -0.19 -28.85
CA VAL A 368 16.88 -0.10 -27.52
C VAL A 368 16.15 -1.00 -26.50
N GLN A 369 14.82 -1.08 -26.57
CA GLN A 369 14.01 -1.93 -25.67
C GLN A 369 14.32 -3.40 -25.85
N GLU A 370 14.55 -3.85 -27.08
CA GLU A 370 14.85 -5.25 -27.36
C GLU A 370 16.12 -5.70 -26.61
N VAL A 371 17.18 -4.88 -26.67
CA VAL A 371 18.43 -5.12 -25.96
C VAL A 371 18.24 -5.04 -24.44
N GLU A 372 17.49 -4.05 -23.96
CA GLU A 372 17.16 -3.91 -22.54
C GLU A 372 16.41 -5.13 -22.01
N ASN A 373 15.38 -5.61 -22.72
CA ASN A 373 14.59 -6.77 -22.35
C ASN A 373 15.43 -8.04 -22.31
N LEU A 374 16.32 -8.24 -23.29
CA LEU A 374 17.25 -9.36 -23.30
C LEU A 374 18.18 -9.31 -22.09
N LEU A 375 18.73 -8.15 -21.75
CA LEU A 375 19.59 -7.98 -20.57
C LEU A 375 18.82 -8.26 -19.27
N VAL A 376 17.62 -7.71 -19.10
CA VAL A 376 16.77 -7.98 -17.93
C VAL A 376 16.45 -9.47 -17.82
N HIS A 377 16.15 -10.13 -18.93
CA HIS A 377 15.90 -11.57 -18.96
C HIS A 377 17.13 -12.40 -18.62
N ILE A 378 18.30 -12.07 -19.18
CA ILE A 378 19.59 -12.70 -18.85
C ILE A 378 19.90 -12.53 -17.37
N ARG A 379 19.66 -11.34 -16.79
CA ARG A 379 19.79 -11.12 -15.35
C ARG A 379 18.86 -12.04 -14.58
N ALA A 380 17.58 -12.08 -14.92
CA ALA A 380 16.60 -12.92 -14.23
C ALA A 380 17.00 -14.40 -14.23
N LEU A 381 17.52 -14.92 -15.35
CA LEU A 381 18.10 -16.26 -15.43
C LEU A 381 19.34 -16.39 -14.52
N ALA A 382 20.29 -15.46 -14.66
CA ALA A 382 21.58 -15.49 -13.96
C ALA A 382 21.45 -15.51 -12.43
N ILE A 383 20.46 -14.82 -11.87
CA ILE A 383 20.22 -14.79 -10.41
C ILE A 383 19.01 -15.63 -9.95
N GLY A 384 18.34 -16.33 -10.86
CA GLY A 384 17.18 -17.18 -10.53
C GLY A 384 15.96 -16.40 -10.03
N GLU A 385 15.59 -15.33 -10.73
CA GLU A 385 14.38 -14.55 -10.44
C GLU A 385 13.13 -15.18 -11.09
N GLY A 386 11.98 -15.06 -10.40
CA GLY A 386 10.70 -15.51 -10.92
C GLY A 386 10.68 -17.00 -11.25
N ALA A 387 10.19 -17.33 -12.46
CA ALA A 387 10.09 -18.72 -12.93
C ALA A 387 11.46 -19.41 -13.12
N TYR A 388 12.55 -18.64 -13.27
CA TYR A 388 13.89 -19.20 -13.52
C TYR A 388 14.58 -19.72 -12.25
N PHE A 389 13.98 -19.49 -11.09
CA PHE A 389 14.43 -20.05 -9.83
C PHE A 389 14.55 -21.58 -9.86
N TYR A 390 13.61 -22.23 -10.52
CA TYR A 390 13.46 -23.68 -10.54
C TYR A 390 14.29 -24.38 -11.63
N MET A 391 14.94 -23.59 -12.47
CA MET A 391 15.74 -24.08 -13.57
C MET A 391 16.96 -24.84 -13.04
N GLY A 392 17.13 -26.09 -13.52
CA GLY A 392 18.29 -26.92 -13.20
C GLY A 392 19.58 -26.34 -13.78
N PRO A 393 20.77 -26.69 -13.27
CA PRO A 393 22.04 -26.12 -13.72
C PRO A 393 22.33 -26.30 -15.22
N GLU A 394 21.98 -27.46 -15.78
CA GLU A 394 22.19 -27.77 -17.20
C GLU A 394 21.24 -26.96 -18.09
N GLU A 395 19.94 -26.94 -17.76
CA GLU A 395 18.93 -26.16 -18.46
C GLU A 395 19.23 -24.66 -18.39
N LEU A 396 19.69 -24.17 -17.22
CA LEU A 396 20.13 -22.80 -17.02
C LEU A 396 21.32 -22.47 -17.92
N THR A 397 22.34 -23.33 -17.96
CA THR A 397 23.52 -23.12 -18.79
C THR A 397 23.15 -23.06 -20.26
N GLN A 398 22.31 -23.97 -20.74
CA GLN A 398 21.83 -23.99 -22.12
C GLN A 398 21.01 -22.73 -22.44
N THR A 399 20.04 -22.38 -21.60
CA THR A 399 19.15 -21.23 -21.80
C THR A 399 19.92 -19.93 -21.77
N LEU A 400 20.79 -19.74 -20.77
CA LEU A 400 21.59 -18.52 -20.64
C LEU A 400 22.56 -18.35 -21.82
N THR A 401 23.15 -19.44 -22.32
CA THR A 401 24.01 -19.40 -23.50
C THR A 401 23.23 -18.94 -24.75
N VAL A 402 22.04 -19.49 -24.98
CA VAL A 402 21.17 -19.08 -26.11
C VAL A 402 20.80 -17.60 -26.01
N GLU A 403 20.40 -17.13 -24.83
CA GLU A 403 20.02 -15.73 -24.62
C GLU A 403 21.23 -14.78 -24.76
N MET A 404 22.40 -15.19 -24.29
CA MET A 404 23.65 -14.46 -24.53
C MET A 404 23.99 -14.36 -26.02
N ASP A 405 23.71 -15.39 -26.83
CA ASP A 405 23.94 -15.35 -28.27
C ASP A 405 22.95 -14.41 -28.98
N ARG A 406 21.70 -14.34 -28.50
CA ARG A 406 20.69 -13.39 -29.00
C ARG A 406 21.08 -11.93 -28.77
N LEU A 407 21.92 -11.65 -27.77
CA LEU A 407 22.57 -10.35 -27.56
C LEU A 407 23.71 -10.14 -28.58
N SER A 408 23.37 -9.98 -29.85
CA SER A 408 24.33 -9.87 -30.95
C SER A 408 24.88 -8.45 -31.13
N ASP A 409 26.08 -8.33 -31.72
CA ASP A 409 26.68 -7.03 -32.01
C ASP A 409 25.83 -6.17 -32.96
N ILE A 410 25.05 -6.80 -33.84
CA ILE A 410 24.14 -6.10 -34.75
C ILE A 410 23.05 -5.37 -33.95
N LYS A 411 22.39 -6.07 -33.00
CA LYS A 411 21.36 -5.46 -32.15
C LYS A 411 21.94 -4.37 -31.26
N LEU A 412 23.12 -4.62 -30.67
CA LEU A 412 23.83 -3.64 -29.86
C LEU A 412 24.21 -2.39 -30.68
N THR A 413 24.62 -2.56 -31.94
CA THR A 413 24.96 -1.45 -32.83
C THR A 413 23.73 -0.64 -33.22
N HIS A 414 22.61 -1.29 -33.56
CA HIS A 414 21.35 -0.58 -33.83
C HIS A 414 20.85 0.18 -32.60
N ALA A 415 20.92 -0.43 -31.40
CA ALA A 415 20.59 0.24 -30.16
C ALA A 415 21.52 1.44 -29.90
N ARG A 416 22.83 1.31 -30.20
CA ARG A 416 23.77 2.43 -30.14
C ARG A 416 23.37 3.57 -31.07
N GLU A 417 23.09 3.27 -32.33
CA GLU A 417 22.77 4.30 -33.34
C GLU A 417 21.50 5.06 -32.95
N ALA A 418 20.46 4.33 -32.52
CA ALA A 418 19.23 4.91 -31.98
C ALA A 418 19.52 5.80 -30.75
N PHE A 419 20.37 5.33 -29.85
CA PHE A 419 20.78 6.08 -28.67
C PHE A 419 21.51 7.37 -29.04
N ASP A 420 22.54 7.29 -29.88
CA ASP A 420 23.41 8.42 -30.22
C ASP A 420 22.65 9.51 -30.99
N ALA A 421 21.70 9.11 -31.84
CA ALA A 421 20.84 10.04 -32.58
C ALA A 421 19.94 10.89 -31.68
N HIS A 422 19.45 10.33 -30.57
CA HIS A 422 18.39 10.95 -29.77
C HIS A 422 18.76 11.28 -28.31
N CYS A 423 19.99 11.01 -27.88
CA CYS A 423 20.42 11.29 -26.53
C CYS A 423 20.50 12.80 -26.21
N SER A 424 20.21 13.17 -24.95
CA SER A 424 20.26 14.55 -24.45
C SER A 424 20.83 14.57 -23.04
N PRO A 425 21.89 15.35 -22.76
CA PRO A 425 22.58 15.31 -21.46
C PRO A 425 21.67 15.76 -20.32
N VAL A 426 21.83 15.12 -19.15
CA VAL A 426 21.10 15.43 -17.92
C VAL A 426 21.99 16.23 -16.97
N PRO A 427 21.60 17.44 -16.51
CA PRO A 427 22.43 18.23 -15.61
C PRO A 427 22.66 17.54 -14.25
N LEU A 428 23.91 17.15 -13.96
CA LEU A 428 24.27 16.50 -12.68
C LEU A 428 24.00 17.38 -11.45
N SER A 429 24.16 18.70 -11.60
CA SER A 429 23.83 19.66 -10.54
C SER A 429 22.34 19.66 -10.19
N ALA A 430 21.47 19.51 -11.20
CA ALA A 430 20.03 19.44 -10.99
C ALA A 430 19.63 18.14 -10.26
N LEU A 431 20.21 17.00 -10.62
CA LEU A 431 19.95 15.74 -9.90
C LEU A 431 20.39 15.80 -8.44
N LYS A 432 21.55 16.40 -8.17
CA LYS A 432 22.03 16.60 -6.78
C LYS A 432 21.09 17.52 -6.01
N ALA A 433 20.66 18.62 -6.61
CA ALA A 433 19.72 19.55 -5.98
C ALA A 433 18.37 18.88 -5.67
N ASP A 434 17.81 18.13 -6.62
CA ASP A 434 16.55 17.41 -6.45
C ASP A 434 16.66 16.34 -5.35
N ARG A 435 17.76 15.59 -5.32
CA ARG A 435 18.02 14.61 -4.27
C ARG A 435 18.08 15.27 -2.89
N THR A 436 18.85 16.33 -2.74
CA THR A 436 18.96 17.06 -1.46
C THR A 436 17.62 17.63 -1.02
N TYR A 437 16.82 18.15 -1.95
CA TYR A 437 15.48 18.65 -1.64
C TYR A 437 14.55 17.53 -1.16
N LEU A 438 14.46 16.42 -1.91
CA LEU A 438 13.59 15.29 -1.58
C LEU A 438 14.02 14.58 -0.28
N GLU A 439 15.33 14.43 -0.03
CA GLU A 439 15.85 13.93 1.25
C GLU A 439 15.47 14.86 2.40
N GLY A 440 15.52 16.18 2.19
CA GLY A 440 15.06 17.19 3.15
C GLY A 440 13.59 17.03 3.53
N LEU A 441 12.73 16.73 2.55
CA LEU A 441 11.30 16.48 2.76
C LEU A 441 10.97 15.23 3.59
N ARG A 442 11.96 14.41 3.97
CA ARG A 442 11.76 13.27 4.90
C ARG A 442 11.94 13.65 6.37
N SER A 443 12.23 14.92 6.68
CA SER A 443 12.37 15.40 8.05
C SER A 443 11.06 15.29 8.83
N ALA A 444 11.14 14.86 10.10
CA ALA A 444 9.99 14.77 10.99
C ALA A 444 9.48 16.14 11.47
N GLN A 445 10.25 17.21 11.24
CA GLN A 445 9.97 18.57 11.72
C GLN A 445 10.17 19.57 10.58
N LEU A 446 9.43 19.39 9.49
CA LEU A 446 9.41 20.31 8.37
C LEU A 446 8.63 21.58 8.69
N THR A 447 9.02 22.65 8.02
CA THR A 447 8.37 23.95 7.97
C THR A 447 8.02 24.30 6.53
N LEU A 448 7.07 25.23 6.32
CA LEU A 448 6.74 25.69 4.97
C LEU A 448 7.95 26.30 4.24
N ASP A 449 8.86 26.96 4.98
CA ASP A 449 10.09 27.51 4.42
C ASP A 449 10.97 26.39 3.81
N GLU A 450 11.04 25.22 4.44
CA GLU A 450 11.80 24.07 3.93
C GLU A 450 11.10 23.40 2.73
N VAL A 451 9.77 23.41 2.69
CA VAL A 451 8.99 22.85 1.58
C VAL A 451 9.08 23.75 0.33
N LEU A 452 8.98 25.06 0.48
CA LEU A 452 9.01 26.03 -0.63
C LEU A 452 10.43 26.49 -1.00
N GLY A 453 11.38 26.41 -0.07
CA GLY A 453 12.76 26.83 -0.25
C GLY A 453 12.94 28.34 -0.05
N THR A 454 13.03 29.08 -1.16
CA THR A 454 13.38 30.52 -1.15
C THR A 454 12.17 31.42 -1.48
N ALA A 455 12.24 32.71 -1.16
CA ALA A 455 11.21 33.66 -1.58
C ALA A 455 11.08 33.75 -3.11
N GLY A 456 12.17 33.56 -3.86
CA GLY A 456 12.15 33.47 -5.33
C GLY A 456 11.29 32.31 -5.84
N ARG A 457 11.45 31.11 -5.27
CA ARG A 457 10.59 29.95 -5.59
C ARG A 457 9.15 30.17 -5.14
N THR A 458 8.97 30.81 -3.99
CA THR A 458 7.65 31.16 -3.45
C THR A 458 6.90 32.12 -4.37
N LEU A 459 7.55 33.12 -4.96
CA LEU A 459 6.94 34.00 -5.95
C LEU A 459 6.46 33.23 -7.18
N VAL A 460 7.25 32.26 -7.66
CA VAL A 460 6.84 31.41 -8.78
C VAL A 460 5.67 30.52 -8.40
N PHE A 461 5.69 29.95 -7.19
CA PHE A 461 4.61 29.13 -6.65
C PHE A 461 3.31 29.94 -6.56
N LEU A 462 3.36 31.13 -5.96
CA LEU A 462 2.22 32.02 -5.83
C LEU A 462 1.71 32.47 -7.19
N ASN A 463 2.59 32.81 -8.13
CA ASN A 463 2.18 33.18 -9.49
C ASN A 463 1.48 32.03 -10.24
N ASN A 464 1.86 30.78 -9.98
CA ASN A 464 1.20 29.60 -10.57
C ASN A 464 -0.19 29.35 -9.94
N MET A 465 -0.34 29.64 -8.64
CA MET A 465 -1.55 29.36 -7.89
C MET A 465 -2.59 30.49 -7.96
N PHE A 466 -2.15 31.75 -8.03
CA PHE A 466 -3.06 32.88 -7.99
C PHE A 466 -3.99 32.92 -9.19
N THR A 467 -5.27 33.18 -8.95
CA THR A 467 -6.29 33.37 -9.99
C THR A 467 -6.58 34.84 -10.23
N SER A 468 -6.43 35.71 -9.21
CA SER A 468 -6.71 37.14 -9.32
C SER A 468 -5.65 37.89 -10.13
N ARG A 469 -6.13 38.79 -11.01
CA ARG A 469 -5.26 39.70 -11.76
C ARG A 469 -4.46 40.62 -10.83
N GLN A 470 -5.02 41.01 -9.69
CA GLN A 470 -4.36 41.91 -8.75
C GLN A 470 -3.25 41.22 -7.97
N ALA A 471 -3.48 40.00 -7.47
CA ALA A 471 -2.45 39.20 -6.80
C ALA A 471 -1.28 38.89 -7.76
N ARG A 472 -1.58 38.55 -9.02
CA ARG A 472 -0.55 38.38 -10.07
C ARG A 472 0.19 39.68 -10.41
N ALA A 473 -0.51 40.81 -10.48
CA ALA A 473 0.13 42.11 -10.70
C ALA A 473 1.10 42.44 -9.56
N ARG A 474 0.73 42.14 -8.31
CA ARG A 474 1.59 42.32 -7.15
C ARG A 474 2.83 41.42 -7.19
N ALA A 475 2.68 40.15 -7.58
CA ALA A 475 3.81 39.26 -7.83
C ALA A 475 4.76 39.81 -8.91
N ALA A 476 4.21 40.42 -9.96
CA ALA A 476 4.99 41.07 -10.99
C ALA A 476 5.72 42.35 -10.51
N GLU A 477 5.12 43.11 -9.58
CA GLU A 477 5.74 44.27 -8.94
C GLU A 477 6.94 43.86 -8.07
N SER A 478 6.81 42.78 -7.29
CA SER A 478 7.88 42.27 -6.43
C SER A 478 9.15 41.87 -7.19
N ILE A 479 9.05 41.56 -8.49
CA ILE A 479 10.18 41.22 -9.36
C ILE A 479 10.50 42.30 -10.40
N ALA A 480 9.90 43.48 -10.30
CA ALA A 480 10.12 44.56 -11.26
C ALA A 480 11.59 45.01 -11.35
N PRO A 481 12.36 45.14 -10.24
CA PRO A 481 13.79 45.46 -10.30
C PRO A 481 14.60 44.40 -11.07
N ILE A 482 14.36 43.12 -10.77
CA ILE A 482 14.98 41.98 -11.45
C ILE A 482 14.68 42.02 -12.95
N ARG A 483 13.42 42.26 -13.32
CA ARG A 483 12.99 42.35 -14.73
C ARG A 483 13.62 43.54 -15.45
N ALA A 484 13.77 44.69 -14.79
CA ALA A 484 14.41 45.88 -15.35
C ALA A 484 15.91 45.64 -15.58
N ASN A 485 16.61 45.09 -14.59
CA ASN A 485 18.03 44.77 -14.68
C ASN A 485 18.31 43.70 -15.74
N LEU A 486 17.47 42.68 -15.84
CA LEU A 486 17.56 41.65 -16.87
C LEU A 486 17.28 42.20 -18.28
N ARG A 487 16.33 43.13 -18.44
CA ARG A 487 16.12 43.85 -19.70
C ARG A 487 17.33 44.71 -20.06
N GLY A 488 17.96 45.37 -19.08
CA GLY A 488 19.18 46.13 -19.28
C GLY A 488 20.34 45.28 -19.80
N LEU A 489 20.43 44.01 -19.36
CA LEU A 489 21.43 43.05 -19.83
C LEU A 489 21.14 42.51 -21.23
N LEU A 490 19.87 42.25 -21.55
CA LEU A 490 19.51 41.62 -22.82
C LEU A 490 19.24 42.63 -23.96
N GLY A 491 19.03 43.91 -23.63
CA GLY A 491 18.56 44.92 -24.58
C GLY A 491 17.10 44.74 -25.03
N THR A 492 16.48 43.59 -24.76
CA THR A 492 15.10 43.26 -25.13
C THR A 492 14.27 42.84 -23.92
N LYS A 493 12.95 42.76 -24.10
CA LYS A 493 12.07 42.18 -23.07
C LYS A 493 12.52 40.73 -22.77
N PRO A 494 12.81 40.38 -21.51
CA PRO A 494 13.18 39.01 -21.16
C PRO A 494 12.00 38.07 -21.41
N ARG A 495 12.30 36.85 -21.84
CA ARG A 495 11.29 35.79 -21.92
C ARG A 495 10.91 35.33 -20.50
N ASP A 496 9.65 34.99 -20.30
CA ASP A 496 9.11 34.68 -18.95
C ASP A 496 9.72 33.39 -18.38
N ASP A 497 9.99 32.39 -19.23
CA ASP A 497 10.66 31.12 -18.87
C ASP A 497 12.05 31.33 -18.26
N MET A 498 12.84 32.23 -18.84
CA MET A 498 14.16 32.60 -18.35
C MET A 498 14.06 33.31 -16.99
N LEU A 499 13.09 34.21 -16.83
CA LEU A 499 12.86 34.90 -15.55
C LEU A 499 12.47 33.91 -14.44
N LEU A 500 11.52 33.00 -14.72
CA LEU A 500 11.11 31.98 -13.76
C LEU A 500 12.27 31.05 -13.38
N THR A 501 13.11 30.67 -14.35
CA THR A 501 14.30 29.84 -14.09
C THR A 501 15.30 30.55 -13.19
N LEU A 502 15.55 31.84 -13.41
CA LEU A 502 16.44 32.65 -12.56
C LEU A 502 15.90 32.75 -11.12
N LEU A 503 14.60 32.96 -10.95
CA LEU A 503 13.97 33.04 -9.63
C LEU A 503 14.06 31.71 -8.86
N LYS A 504 13.95 30.56 -9.54
CA LYS A 504 14.04 29.23 -8.93
C LYS A 504 15.46 28.82 -8.54
N THR A 505 16.45 29.28 -9.30
CA THR A 505 17.86 28.86 -9.21
C THR A 505 18.77 29.88 -8.53
N ALA A 506 18.23 31.03 -8.10
CA ALA A 506 18.96 32.03 -7.34
C ALA A 506 19.51 31.46 -6.02
N GLY A 507 20.80 31.71 -5.74
CA GLY A 507 21.51 31.20 -4.57
C GLY A 507 22.97 31.68 -4.53
N ALA A 508 23.80 31.02 -3.71
CA ALA A 508 25.16 31.49 -3.38
C ALA A 508 26.13 31.67 -4.57
N ASN A 509 25.87 31.02 -5.72
CA ASN A 509 26.71 31.10 -6.91
C ASN A 509 26.11 31.94 -8.06
N THR A 510 24.99 32.64 -7.81
CA THR A 510 24.27 33.37 -8.86
C THR A 510 25.12 34.46 -9.48
N MET A 511 25.84 35.24 -8.66
CA MET A 511 26.72 36.30 -9.14
C MET A 511 27.81 35.79 -10.10
N ASP A 512 28.50 34.71 -9.73
CA ASP A 512 29.58 34.15 -10.54
C ASP A 512 29.07 33.56 -11.86
N ASN A 513 27.89 32.93 -11.84
CA ASN A 513 27.25 32.43 -13.05
C ASN A 513 26.84 33.56 -14.00
N LEU A 514 26.31 34.67 -13.47
CA LEU A 514 25.97 35.84 -14.27
C LEU A 514 27.21 36.51 -14.87
N LYS A 515 28.29 36.65 -14.08
CA LYS A 515 29.57 37.19 -14.57
C LYS A 515 30.16 36.38 -15.71
N ARG A 516 30.11 35.04 -15.62
CA ARG A 516 30.60 34.16 -16.71
C ARG A 516 29.81 34.31 -18.00
N ARG A 517 28.51 34.63 -17.91
CA ARG A 517 27.60 34.63 -19.06
C ARG A 517 27.42 36.02 -19.70
N TYR A 518 27.54 37.08 -18.89
CA TYR A 518 27.24 38.47 -19.29
C TYR A 518 28.34 39.45 -18.83
N GLY A 519 29.59 38.99 -18.74
CA GLY A 519 30.72 39.74 -18.18
C GLY A 519 30.96 41.12 -18.82
N ASP A 520 30.49 41.33 -20.05
CA ASP A 520 30.61 42.58 -20.79
C ASP A 520 29.74 43.74 -20.23
N HIS A 521 28.83 43.43 -19.28
CA HIS A 521 27.94 44.41 -18.65
C HIS A 521 28.06 44.38 -17.11
N PRO A 522 29.23 44.74 -16.54
CA PRO A 522 29.54 44.50 -15.13
C PRO A 522 28.58 45.18 -14.15
N GLY A 523 28.14 46.42 -14.44
CA GLY A 523 27.19 47.15 -13.57
C GLY A 523 25.80 46.51 -13.54
N ALA A 524 25.29 46.07 -14.69
CA ALA A 524 23.98 45.43 -14.77
C ALA A 524 24.00 43.99 -14.23
N VAL A 525 25.11 43.26 -14.40
CA VAL A 525 25.33 41.96 -13.75
C VAL A 525 25.35 42.09 -12.23
N GLN A 526 26.05 43.10 -11.70
CA GLN A 526 26.12 43.33 -10.27
C GLN A 526 24.77 43.71 -9.68
N ALA A 527 24.00 44.57 -10.37
CA ALA A 527 22.65 44.95 -9.94
C ALA A 527 21.70 43.73 -9.94
N LEU A 528 21.65 42.96 -11.04
CA LEU A 528 20.81 41.77 -11.13
C LEU A 528 21.19 40.71 -10.09
N GLY A 529 22.49 40.45 -9.91
CA GLY A 529 22.96 39.46 -8.95
C GLY A 529 22.61 39.84 -7.52
N LYS A 530 22.75 41.11 -7.14
CA LYS A 530 22.34 41.61 -5.81
C LYS A 530 20.85 41.43 -5.57
N ASP A 531 20.01 41.77 -6.54
CA ASP A 531 18.55 41.61 -6.40
C ASP A 531 18.15 40.14 -6.24
N LEU A 532 18.78 39.24 -7.01
CA LEU A 532 18.51 37.80 -6.93
C LEU A 532 19.01 37.18 -5.63
N GLU A 533 20.19 37.56 -5.14
CA GLU A 533 20.72 37.09 -3.86
C GLU A 533 19.90 37.61 -2.68
N ALA A 534 19.47 38.88 -2.72
CA ALA A 534 18.58 39.46 -1.70
C ALA A 534 17.24 38.71 -1.64
N LEU A 535 16.68 38.37 -2.81
CA LEU A 535 15.45 37.58 -2.88
C LEU A 535 15.66 36.13 -2.43
N ALA A 536 16.80 35.51 -2.75
CA ALA A 536 17.11 34.14 -2.34
C ALA A 536 17.37 34.01 -0.83
N ALA A 537 17.90 35.06 -0.19
CA ALA A 537 18.15 35.11 1.25
C ALA A 537 16.87 35.27 2.10
N ASP A 538 15.76 35.62 1.45
CA ASP A 538 14.50 35.88 2.13
C ASP A 538 13.63 34.63 2.33
N ARG A 539 12.81 34.64 3.39
CA ARG A 539 12.00 33.50 3.80
C ARG A 539 10.61 33.50 3.14
N PRO A 540 10.14 32.35 2.61
CA PRO A 540 8.79 32.18 2.08
C PRO A 540 7.68 32.77 2.95
N LEU A 541 7.69 32.51 4.26
CA LEU A 541 6.67 33.01 5.18
C LEU A 541 6.59 34.53 5.28
N ARG A 542 7.72 35.25 5.13
CA ARG A 542 7.71 36.71 5.14
C ARG A 542 6.93 37.23 3.94
N LEU A 543 7.24 36.70 2.76
CA LEU A 543 6.59 37.07 1.52
C LEU A 543 5.08 36.76 1.54
N ILE A 544 4.66 35.60 2.04
CA ILE A 544 3.24 35.23 2.16
C ILE A 544 2.49 36.25 3.05
N ARG A 545 3.08 36.65 4.18
CA ARG A 545 2.49 37.69 5.05
C ARG A 545 2.42 39.06 4.38
N GLU A 546 3.43 39.43 3.60
CA GLU A 546 3.43 40.68 2.84
C GLU A 546 2.30 40.72 1.80
N PHE A 547 2.04 39.60 1.10
CA PHE A 547 0.94 39.50 0.14
C PHE A 547 -0.43 39.52 0.80
N LEU A 548 -0.59 38.85 1.95
CA LEU A 548 -1.85 38.80 2.68
C LEU A 548 -2.24 40.18 3.25
N ASN A 549 -1.27 40.92 3.77
CA ASN A 549 -1.48 42.23 4.40
C ASN A 549 -1.47 43.40 3.38
N ALA A 550 -1.26 43.12 2.09
CA ALA A 550 -1.20 44.17 1.09
C ALA A 550 -2.59 44.82 0.86
N PRO A 551 -2.65 46.16 0.72
CA PRO A 551 -3.88 46.83 0.30
C PRO A 551 -4.13 46.58 -1.19
N TYR A 552 -5.28 46.02 -1.52
CA TYR A 552 -5.76 45.81 -2.90
C TYR A 552 -6.86 46.83 -3.22
N ARG A 553 -6.93 47.29 -4.47
CA ARG A 553 -7.82 48.40 -4.86
C ARG A 553 -9.27 47.95 -5.00
N ASP A 554 -9.49 46.80 -5.63
CA ASP A 554 -10.80 46.19 -5.78
C ASP A 554 -10.78 44.79 -5.15
N VAL A 555 -11.81 44.41 -4.39
CA VAL A 555 -11.92 43.06 -3.84
C VAL A 555 -12.91 42.28 -4.69
N ASP A 556 -12.41 41.29 -5.43
CA ASP A 556 -13.20 40.33 -6.20
C ASP A 556 -13.13 38.93 -5.60
N GLU A 557 -14.00 38.03 -6.06
CA GLU A 557 -14.08 36.65 -5.56
C GLU A 557 -12.75 35.90 -5.74
N ALA A 558 -12.07 36.09 -6.88
CA ALA A 558 -10.76 35.50 -7.14
C ALA A 558 -9.68 35.97 -6.15
N LEU A 559 -9.71 37.24 -5.74
CA LEU A 559 -8.78 37.77 -4.73
C LEU A 559 -9.07 37.20 -3.33
N GLU A 560 -10.34 36.97 -3.00
CA GLU A 560 -10.70 36.32 -1.74
C GLU A 560 -10.29 34.84 -1.71
N GLU A 561 -10.38 34.13 -2.84
CA GLU A 561 -9.79 32.79 -3.00
C GLU A 561 -8.27 32.79 -2.80
N ASP A 562 -7.57 33.73 -3.43
CA ASP A 562 -6.12 33.89 -3.29
C ASP A 562 -5.72 34.22 -1.83
N ARG A 563 -6.51 35.06 -1.14
CA ARG A 563 -6.32 35.36 0.29
C ARG A 563 -6.60 34.16 1.19
N ALA A 564 -7.60 33.35 0.87
CA ALA A 564 -7.90 32.12 1.58
C ALA A 564 -6.74 31.11 1.42
N LEU A 565 -6.19 30.98 0.22
CA LEU A 565 -4.98 30.19 -0.04
C LEU A 565 -3.81 30.69 0.83
N LEU A 566 -3.48 31.98 0.79
CA LEU A 566 -2.39 32.55 1.57
C LEU A 566 -2.58 32.35 3.09
N SER A 567 -3.80 32.55 3.58
CA SER A 567 -4.15 32.32 5.00
C SER A 567 -3.94 30.86 5.38
N ARG A 568 -4.38 29.93 4.53
CA ARG A 568 -4.17 28.50 4.70
C ARG A 568 -2.68 28.11 4.70
N LEU A 569 -1.85 28.72 3.85
CA LEU A 569 -0.40 28.51 3.88
C LEU A 569 0.22 28.97 5.22
N LEU A 570 -0.30 30.02 5.85
CA LEU A 570 0.16 30.47 7.17
C LEU A 570 -0.29 29.55 8.32
N GLU A 571 -1.37 28.78 8.12
CA GLU A 571 -1.87 27.78 9.08
C GLU A 571 -1.02 26.50 9.08
N TYR A 572 -0.23 26.26 8.02
CA TYR A 572 0.66 25.10 7.96
C TYR A 572 1.70 25.12 9.10
N GLY A 573 1.69 24.03 9.88
CA GLY A 573 2.45 23.89 11.11
C GLY A 573 3.87 23.39 10.92
N ARG A 574 4.46 22.90 12.01
CA ARG A 574 5.70 22.11 12.00
C ARG A 574 5.36 20.63 12.14
N GLY A 575 5.97 19.76 11.37
CA GLY A 575 5.71 18.32 11.45
C GLY A 575 6.25 17.55 10.25
N PRO A 576 5.93 16.26 10.11
CA PRO A 576 6.22 15.51 8.88
C PRO A 576 5.45 16.09 7.68
N LEU A 577 5.90 15.80 6.46
CA LEU A 577 5.36 16.38 5.22
C LEU A 577 3.83 16.26 5.10
N ARG A 578 3.29 15.09 5.48
CA ARG A 578 1.85 14.82 5.52
C ARG A 578 1.06 15.77 6.44
N ASP A 579 1.69 16.27 7.50
CA ASP A 579 1.06 17.15 8.48
C ASP A 579 1.25 18.63 8.10
N VAL A 580 2.39 18.96 7.48
CA VAL A 580 2.68 20.33 7.01
C VAL A 580 1.76 20.75 5.87
N LEU A 581 1.27 19.83 5.04
CA LEU A 581 0.38 20.14 3.91
C LEU A 581 -1.11 19.90 4.19
N ARG A 582 -1.47 19.59 5.45
CA ARG A 582 -2.86 19.49 5.89
C ARG A 582 -3.36 20.83 6.46
N PRO A 583 -4.51 21.36 6.01
CA PRO A 583 -5.09 22.56 6.61
C PRO A 583 -5.55 22.23 8.03
N THR A 584 -5.19 23.06 9.01
CA THR A 584 -5.47 22.83 10.46
C THR A 584 -6.96 22.78 10.79
N ARG A 585 -7.84 23.23 9.89
CA ARG A 585 -9.30 23.34 10.07
C ARG A 585 -10.14 22.38 9.22
N SER A 586 -9.52 21.42 8.53
CA SER A 586 -10.27 20.40 7.77
C SER A 586 -10.65 19.21 8.68
N ARG A 587 -11.76 18.53 8.35
CA ARG A 587 -12.23 17.32 9.04
C ARG A 587 -11.12 16.27 9.20
N PRO A 588 -11.24 15.31 10.14
CA PRO A 588 -10.25 14.25 10.38
C PRO A 588 -9.84 13.44 9.14
N ASP A 589 -10.67 13.46 8.09
CA ASP A 589 -10.49 12.75 6.82
C ASP A 589 -9.98 13.64 5.67
N GLY A 590 -9.48 14.84 5.96
CA GLY A 590 -9.04 15.80 4.93
C GLY A 590 -7.82 15.31 4.15
N GLU A 591 -8.05 14.86 2.92
CA GLU A 591 -7.03 14.49 1.94
C GLU A 591 -6.04 15.63 1.71
N LEU A 592 -4.79 15.27 1.43
CA LEU A 592 -3.73 16.19 1.06
C LEU A 592 -4.13 16.94 -0.21
N ASP A 593 -3.94 18.25 -0.27
CA ASP A 593 -4.21 19.01 -1.49
C ASP A 593 -3.08 18.77 -2.49
N GLY A 594 -3.28 17.75 -3.33
CA GLY A 594 -2.34 17.32 -4.37
C GLY A 594 -1.92 18.46 -5.29
N THR A 595 -2.76 19.50 -5.46
CA THR A 595 -2.44 20.67 -6.28
C THR A 595 -1.35 21.53 -5.65
N ILE A 596 -1.44 21.79 -4.34
CA ILE A 596 -0.41 22.56 -3.61
C ILE A 596 0.91 21.77 -3.61
N PHE A 597 0.87 20.49 -3.26
CA PHE A 597 2.08 19.68 -3.21
C PHE A 597 2.76 19.56 -4.57
N ARG A 598 1.98 19.35 -5.64
CA ARG A 598 2.48 19.38 -7.02
C ARG A 598 3.19 20.68 -7.34
N ASN A 599 2.60 21.82 -6.98
CA ASN A 599 3.22 23.12 -7.24
C ASN A 599 4.50 23.33 -6.41
N CYS A 600 4.58 22.84 -5.17
CA CYS A 600 5.82 22.82 -4.39
C CYS A 600 6.92 22.02 -5.10
N LEU A 601 6.60 20.83 -5.61
CA LEU A 601 7.55 20.02 -6.39
C LEU A 601 7.98 20.76 -7.67
N LEU A 602 7.04 21.36 -8.41
CA LEU A 602 7.32 22.07 -9.67
C LEU A 602 8.25 23.28 -9.54
N VAL A 603 8.26 23.95 -8.38
CA VAL A 603 9.14 25.10 -8.15
C VAL A 603 10.51 24.72 -7.59
N ASN A 604 10.62 23.56 -6.94
CA ASN A 604 11.87 23.12 -6.32
C ASN A 604 12.65 22.12 -7.16
N LEU A 605 11.98 21.24 -7.91
CA LEU A 605 12.64 20.27 -8.78
C LEU A 605 13.21 20.95 -10.03
N GLN A 606 14.40 20.52 -10.43
CA GLN A 606 15.21 21.10 -11.50
C GLN A 606 15.62 20.08 -12.56
N SER A 607 15.59 18.78 -12.24
CA SER A 607 15.91 17.71 -13.18
C SER A 607 14.68 17.32 -14.02
N PHE A 608 14.77 16.18 -14.71
CA PHE A 608 13.65 15.59 -15.43
C PHE A 608 12.42 15.31 -14.54
N LEU A 609 12.60 15.16 -13.22
CA LEU A 609 11.49 14.98 -12.27
C LEU A 609 10.52 16.17 -12.25
N ALA A 610 11.01 17.38 -12.55
CA ALA A 610 10.15 18.56 -12.65
C ALA A 610 9.14 18.45 -13.80
N GLU A 611 9.48 17.73 -14.86
CA GLU A 611 8.56 17.45 -15.95
C GLU A 611 7.54 16.39 -15.57
N ASP A 612 7.94 15.34 -14.87
CA ASP A 612 7.01 14.32 -14.38
C ASP A 612 5.94 14.90 -13.44
N ALA A 613 6.35 15.81 -12.56
CA ALA A 613 5.42 16.57 -11.71
C ALA A 613 4.47 17.46 -12.54
N ARG A 614 4.88 17.91 -13.73
CA ARG A 614 4.08 18.76 -14.62
C ARG A 614 3.08 17.95 -15.43
N THR A 615 3.48 16.79 -15.95
CA THR A 615 2.69 15.97 -16.85
C THR A 615 1.70 15.04 -16.14
N ALA A 616 1.63 15.11 -14.80
CA ALA A 616 0.78 14.27 -13.97
C ALA A 616 1.05 12.76 -14.14
N THR A 617 2.27 12.39 -14.56
CA THR A 617 2.67 10.98 -14.70
C THR A 617 2.61 10.28 -13.34
N ILE A 618 2.81 11.05 -12.26
CA ILE A 618 2.61 10.63 -10.88
C ILE A 618 1.21 11.08 -10.47
N ASN A 619 0.36 10.12 -10.09
CA ASN A 619 -0.95 10.45 -9.53
C ASN A 619 -0.77 11.01 -8.11
N LEU A 620 -0.79 12.34 -8.01
CA LEU A 620 -0.58 13.08 -6.77
C LEU A 620 -1.87 13.24 -5.95
N ASP A 621 -3.03 12.87 -6.49
CA ASP A 621 -4.34 13.12 -5.89
C ASP A 621 -4.84 11.91 -5.06
N THR A 622 -4.29 10.71 -5.30
CA THR A 622 -4.73 9.47 -4.62
C THR A 622 -3.64 8.82 -3.77
N ARG A 623 -2.51 9.50 -3.57
CA ARG A 623 -1.32 8.93 -2.92
C ARG A 623 -0.79 9.87 -1.85
N GLU A 624 -0.30 9.28 -0.77
CA GLU A 624 0.33 10.03 0.32
C GLU A 624 1.63 10.69 -0.16
N ALA A 625 1.89 11.91 0.34
CA ALA A 625 3.07 12.69 -0.07
C ALA A 625 4.39 11.97 0.21
N ASP A 626 4.47 11.23 1.32
CA ASP A 626 5.66 10.46 1.71
C ASP A 626 5.96 9.32 0.71
N ASP A 627 4.92 8.67 0.16
CA ASP A 627 5.07 7.63 -0.85
C ASP A 627 5.58 8.21 -2.18
N ILE A 628 5.10 9.41 -2.53
CA ILE A 628 5.54 10.13 -3.73
C ILE A 628 7.01 10.53 -3.60
N VAL A 629 7.42 11.09 -2.46
CA VAL A 629 8.82 11.46 -2.21
C VAL A 629 9.71 10.22 -2.27
N THR A 630 9.27 9.09 -1.70
CA THR A 630 10.01 7.84 -1.74
C THR A 630 10.19 7.34 -3.17
N GLU A 631 9.14 7.34 -3.99
CA GLU A 631 9.23 6.95 -5.40
C GLU A 631 10.18 7.85 -6.21
N LEU A 632 10.11 9.17 -6.00
CA LEU A 632 10.99 10.12 -6.67
C LEU A 632 12.47 9.89 -6.29
N LEU A 633 12.74 9.62 -5.00
CA LEU A 633 14.06 9.26 -4.51
C LEU A 633 14.55 7.92 -5.08
N ASP A 634 13.68 6.92 -5.19
CA ASP A 634 14.00 5.62 -5.78
C ASP A 634 14.38 5.79 -7.26
N ARG A 635 13.66 6.64 -8.01
CA ARG A 635 14.02 6.97 -9.40
C ARG A 635 15.37 7.69 -9.48
N LEU A 636 15.65 8.66 -8.61
CA LEU A 636 16.99 9.29 -8.55
C LEU A 636 18.07 8.27 -8.21
N THR A 637 17.80 7.37 -7.28
CA THR A 637 18.75 6.32 -6.87
C THR A 637 19.04 5.36 -8.02
N ARG A 638 18.03 5.02 -8.83
CA ARG A 638 18.19 4.22 -10.06
C ARG A 638 19.09 4.93 -11.08
N PHE A 639 18.83 6.19 -11.41
CA PHE A 639 19.50 6.86 -12.53
C PHE A 639 20.83 7.55 -12.17
N ALA A 640 20.96 8.11 -10.96
CA ALA A 640 22.10 8.94 -10.56
C ALA A 640 23.49 8.27 -10.76
N PRO A 641 23.68 6.96 -10.48
CA PRO A 641 24.96 6.30 -10.71
C PRO A 641 25.37 6.23 -12.19
N ILE A 642 24.39 6.25 -13.10
CA ILE A 642 24.59 6.03 -14.54
C ILE A 642 24.68 7.35 -15.32
N VAL A 643 24.12 8.44 -14.79
CA VAL A 643 24.09 9.74 -15.47
C VAL A 643 25.46 10.24 -15.93
N PRO A 644 26.58 10.09 -15.17
CA PRO A 644 27.90 10.51 -15.66
C PRO A 644 28.31 9.80 -16.96
N GLU A 645 28.03 8.50 -17.07
CA GLU A 645 28.33 7.70 -18.25
C GLU A 645 27.40 8.06 -19.42
N TYR A 646 26.10 8.20 -19.13
CA TYR A 646 25.09 8.67 -20.07
C TYR A 646 25.46 10.04 -20.67
N ASN A 647 25.88 10.99 -19.82
CA ASN A 647 26.26 12.33 -20.25
C ASN A 647 27.56 12.36 -21.07
N ARG A 648 28.55 11.55 -20.70
CA ARG A 648 29.80 11.46 -21.48
C ARG A 648 29.50 11.08 -22.93
N ARG A 649 28.56 10.17 -23.10
CA ARG A 649 28.09 9.74 -24.42
C ARG A 649 27.28 10.82 -25.14
N CYS A 650 26.34 11.47 -24.45
CA CYS A 650 25.58 12.58 -25.03
C CYS A 650 26.47 13.75 -25.48
N GLY A 651 27.55 14.01 -24.73
CA GLY A 651 28.51 15.08 -24.95
C GLY A 651 29.63 14.75 -25.94
N ALA A 652 29.73 13.50 -26.42
CA ALA A 652 30.68 13.10 -27.45
C ALA A 652 30.24 13.50 -28.89
N LYS A 653 29.21 14.35 -29.02
CA LYS A 653 28.91 15.04 -30.28
C LYS A 653 30.10 15.94 -30.61
N SER A 654 30.89 15.48 -31.58
CA SER A 654 32.09 16.12 -32.13
C SER A 654 31.75 17.43 -32.83
#